data_AF-A0A660S9C3-F1
#
_entry.id   AF-A0A660S9C3-F1
#
_cell.length_a   1.000
_cell.length_b   1.000
_cell.length_c   1.000
_cell.angle_alpha   90.00
_cell.angle_beta   90.00
_cell.angle_gamma   90.00
#
_symmetry.space_group_name_H-M   'P 1'
#
loop_
_entity.id
_entity.type
_entity.pdbx_description
1 polymer ?
#
loop_
_entity_poly.entity_id
_entity_poly.type
_entity_poly.pdbx_seq_one_letter_code
_entity_poly.pdbx_strand_id
1 'polypeptide(L)'
;MKKIFATLLIAILLSSCNKSSFNISPKNPKPGETVKIKIKSDEYAVVNLHYEALPDSQMVINSHNGYATFKIPENIYYITYDIENSDSMIKPLSVLEIYTDSGKPIRGYYFAKGMLLAKEKKTTDAINNFKKETDLYPSNYDAFFENLFLTNAKINKDSIIVSLNKKYSNPDLLESTINYYYKTGNIALAQEYLNKFLQRNYTFTKSYLSGYLTYYNKDNSKILDKILSGVTNEQLKKQFILNLFYYSVMDNNKTRAKTYGNLYINIDTTSANRADVLYWMYRMKLKSINDVLPLAKKFPSSRYASRVFGNYINLLIENNKKDSAYSTAKSFISSYFLPDFIINFGYSVLEKIPSKTADYLNLINKRYPEINSFKLRNYYAIRNYDYNEFVNKKNTFYTYFYDLKSRLFKGINDNNNALKYAKLAVEHMKLTDNDDTDILDNLASLFFTTGKNNDAKSLAFKILTKSPSDSIARNIISKFYPKSNIDSIINSEINKRLKVNTLNIKADNFTIKSINGKTFSLDKLRGKVVVLNFWATWCGPCKHEIPYISKLPGLFSSDNVIFLAISDEDSTRIAKFVQTHPFKYNVCFKGNKVSEIYNIKAIPTHIIIDKKGYVQYKHIGYIPGIEKKIEMEIKLLLK
;
A
#
# COMPACT_ATOMS: atom_id res chain seq x y z
N MET A 1 33.56 -44.99 -31.32
CA MET A 1 32.11 -44.71 -31.12
C MET A 1 31.95 -43.35 -30.41
N LYS A 2 31.54 -42.33 -31.18
CA LYS A 2 30.90 -41.04 -30.84
C LYS A 2 31.37 -40.17 -29.64
N LYS A 3 32.42 -39.34 -29.86
CA LYS A 3 32.46 -37.84 -30.01
C LYS A 3 31.13 -37.06 -29.72
N ILE A 4 30.98 -35.80 -29.26
CA ILE A 4 31.81 -34.61 -28.91
C ILE A 4 30.86 -33.40 -28.58
N PHE A 5 31.29 -32.42 -27.75
CA PHE A 5 30.88 -30.97 -27.64
C PHE A 5 29.43 -30.55 -27.21
N ALA A 6 29.09 -29.34 -26.73
CA ALA A 6 29.73 -28.20 -26.03
C ALA A 6 28.67 -27.05 -25.84
N THR A 7 28.85 -26.19 -24.82
CA THR A 7 28.60 -24.72 -24.77
C THR A 7 27.18 -24.10 -24.94
N LEU A 8 26.71 -23.42 -23.86
CA LEU A 8 26.12 -22.06 -23.74
C LEU A 8 24.96 -21.61 -24.68
N LEU A 9 23.79 -21.22 -24.12
CA LEU A 9 23.19 -19.87 -24.30
C LEU A 9 21.92 -19.64 -23.45
N ILE A 10 21.76 -18.39 -23.02
CA ILE A 10 20.69 -17.78 -22.22
C ILE A 10 19.50 -17.39 -23.12
N ALA A 11 18.24 -17.58 -22.69
CA ALA A 11 17.14 -16.63 -22.95
C ALA A 11 15.86 -16.90 -22.11
N ILE A 12 15.63 -15.96 -21.20
CA ILE A 12 14.39 -15.46 -20.57
C ILE A 12 13.06 -15.91 -21.20
N LEU A 13 12.16 -16.42 -20.36
CA LEU A 13 10.76 -15.96 -20.29
C LEU A 13 10.26 -16.03 -18.84
N LEU A 14 9.95 -14.85 -18.30
CA LEU A 14 9.22 -14.66 -17.05
C LEU A 14 7.76 -15.11 -17.26
N SER A 15 7.26 -15.99 -16.41
CA SER A 15 5.91 -15.85 -15.86
C SER A 15 5.78 -16.66 -14.58
N SER A 16 5.53 -15.92 -13.50
CA SER A 16 5.00 -16.37 -12.21
C SER A 16 4.23 -17.69 -12.24
N CYS A 17 4.76 -18.70 -11.55
CA CYS A 17 3.95 -19.77 -10.97
C CYS A 17 4.67 -20.34 -9.76
N ASN A 18 4.09 -20.13 -8.58
CA ASN A 18 4.39 -20.92 -7.40
C ASN A 18 3.94 -22.37 -7.66
N LYS A 19 4.80 -23.22 -8.19
CA LYS A 19 4.62 -24.68 -8.18
C LYS A 19 5.73 -25.28 -7.33
N SER A 20 5.36 -25.82 -6.17
CA SER A 20 6.28 -26.58 -5.33
C SER A 20 6.04 -28.07 -5.57
N SER A 21 6.72 -28.64 -6.56
CA SER A 21 6.73 -30.08 -6.79
C SER A 21 7.66 -30.76 -5.77
N PHE A 22 7.17 -31.73 -5.00
CA PHE A 22 7.98 -32.50 -4.06
C PHE A 22 8.06 -33.97 -4.48
N ASN A 23 9.27 -34.52 -4.53
CA ASN A 23 9.53 -35.94 -4.78
C ASN A 23 9.45 -36.71 -3.46
N ILE A 24 8.46 -37.59 -3.33
CA ILE A 24 8.44 -38.59 -2.25
C ILE A 24 8.66 -39.94 -2.90
N SER A 25 9.76 -40.59 -2.55
CA SER A 25 9.98 -42.00 -2.89
C SER A 25 9.45 -42.83 -1.70
N PRO A 26 8.22 -43.37 -1.75
CA PRO A 26 7.94 -44.55 -0.94
C PRO A 26 8.89 -45.62 -1.46
N LYS A 27 9.56 -46.37 -0.57
CA LYS A 27 10.50 -47.44 -0.97
C LYS A 27 9.95 -48.20 -2.19
N ASN A 28 10.68 -48.15 -3.31
CA ASN A 28 10.33 -48.62 -4.65
C ASN A 28 9.14 -49.61 -4.66
N PRO A 29 7.92 -49.15 -4.95
CA PRO A 29 6.78 -50.06 -5.00
C PRO A 29 6.97 -51.01 -6.18
N LYS A 30 6.55 -52.27 -6.03
CA LYS A 30 6.83 -53.29 -7.06
C LYS A 30 5.85 -53.14 -8.23
N PRO A 31 6.31 -53.33 -9.48
CA PRO A 31 5.45 -53.51 -10.64
C PRO A 31 4.26 -54.44 -10.36
N GLY A 32 3.04 -53.98 -10.61
CA GLY A 32 1.80 -54.77 -10.43
C GLY A 32 1.14 -54.72 -9.04
N GLU A 33 1.74 -54.05 -8.05
CA GLU A 33 1.18 -53.89 -6.70
C GLU A 33 -0.01 -52.90 -6.68
N THR A 34 -1.00 -53.12 -5.80
CA THR A 34 -2.13 -52.19 -5.65
C THR A 34 -1.80 -51.15 -4.60
N VAL A 35 -1.87 -49.87 -4.97
CA VAL A 35 -1.67 -48.76 -4.04
C VAL A 35 -3.02 -48.13 -3.70
N LYS A 36 -3.26 -47.98 -2.40
CA LYS A 36 -4.42 -47.27 -1.86
C LYS A 36 -3.96 -45.98 -1.22
N ILE A 37 -4.44 -44.85 -1.75
CA ILE A 37 -4.21 -43.53 -1.18
C ILE A 37 -5.48 -43.08 -0.49
N LYS A 38 -5.39 -42.78 0.81
CA LYS A 38 -6.48 -42.15 1.55
C LYS A 38 -6.12 -40.69 1.79
N ILE A 39 -6.96 -39.79 1.31
CA ILE A 39 -6.82 -38.35 1.51
C ILE A 39 -7.89 -37.94 2.52
N LYS A 40 -7.44 -37.48 3.69
CA LYS A 40 -8.31 -36.81 4.66
C LYS A 40 -8.07 -35.31 4.54
N SER A 41 -9.00 -34.61 3.89
CA SER A 41 -8.92 -33.18 3.60
C SER A 41 -10.31 -32.56 3.75
N ASP A 42 -10.37 -31.38 4.37
CA ASP A 42 -11.61 -30.61 4.51
C ASP A 42 -11.96 -29.84 3.21
N GLU A 43 -11.08 -29.87 2.19
CA GLU A 43 -11.26 -29.25 0.87
C GLU A 43 -10.99 -30.23 -0.30
N TYR A 44 -11.39 -29.84 -1.53
CA TYR A 44 -11.13 -30.60 -2.76
C TYR A 44 -9.63 -30.76 -2.99
N ALA A 45 -9.16 -32.01 -3.07
CA ALA A 45 -7.77 -32.31 -3.41
C ALA A 45 -7.72 -32.93 -4.82
N VAL A 46 -6.96 -32.30 -5.69
CA VAL A 46 -6.55 -32.87 -6.98
C VAL A 46 -5.20 -33.53 -6.74
N VAL A 47 -5.09 -34.84 -6.97
CA VAL A 47 -3.82 -35.56 -6.91
C VAL A 47 -3.40 -35.95 -8.32
N ASN A 48 -2.27 -35.39 -8.75
CA ASN A 48 -1.66 -35.69 -10.04
C ASN A 48 -0.54 -36.71 -9.85
N LEU A 49 -0.69 -37.89 -10.44
CA LEU A 49 0.33 -38.93 -10.43
C LEU A 49 1.15 -38.83 -11.72
N HIS A 50 2.45 -38.66 -11.59
CA HIS A 50 3.37 -38.64 -12.74
C HIS A 50 4.16 -39.95 -12.81
N TYR A 51 4.31 -40.49 -14.02
CA TYR A 51 5.15 -41.65 -14.29
C TYR A 51 6.04 -41.43 -15.52
N GLU A 52 7.33 -41.72 -15.40
CA GLU A 52 8.28 -41.66 -16.51
C GLU A 52 8.09 -42.87 -17.43
N ALA A 53 7.19 -42.73 -18.38
CA ALA A 53 7.33 -43.40 -19.67
C ALA A 53 6.98 -42.48 -20.86
N LEU A 54 6.19 -41.41 -20.67
CA LEU A 54 5.96 -40.35 -21.66
C LEU A 54 5.65 -39.01 -20.94
N PRO A 55 6.00 -37.83 -21.51
CA PRO A 55 5.86 -36.53 -20.83
C PRO A 55 4.42 -36.07 -20.52
N ASP A 56 3.40 -36.72 -21.08
CA ASP A 56 2.01 -36.24 -21.05
C ASP A 56 0.99 -37.20 -20.42
N SER A 57 1.45 -38.26 -19.76
CA SER A 57 0.55 -39.22 -19.14
C SER A 57 0.31 -38.90 -17.66
N GLN A 58 -0.65 -38.02 -17.40
CA GLN A 58 -1.14 -37.67 -16.07
C GLN A 58 -2.41 -38.45 -15.74
N MET A 59 -2.46 -39.04 -14.54
CA MET A 59 -3.72 -39.51 -13.99
C MET A 59 -4.20 -38.53 -12.92
N VAL A 60 -5.25 -37.79 -13.24
CA VAL A 60 -5.89 -36.83 -12.33
C VAL A 60 -6.92 -37.56 -11.50
N ILE A 61 -6.71 -37.63 -10.19
CA ILE A 61 -7.69 -38.20 -9.27
C ILE A 61 -8.32 -37.07 -8.46
N ASN A 62 -9.59 -36.79 -8.74
CA ASN A 62 -10.39 -35.83 -7.99
C ASN A 62 -11.09 -36.57 -6.85
N SER A 63 -10.77 -36.25 -5.60
CA SER A 63 -11.53 -36.80 -4.47
C SER A 63 -11.76 -35.76 -3.37
N HIS A 64 -12.94 -35.85 -2.75
CA HIS A 64 -13.33 -35.07 -1.58
C HIS A 64 -13.60 -36.08 -0.45
N ASN A 65 -12.69 -36.17 0.53
CA ASN A 65 -12.70 -37.18 1.60
C ASN A 65 -12.95 -38.62 1.11
N GLY A 66 -12.03 -39.16 0.28
CA GLY A 66 -12.18 -40.47 -0.35
C GLY A 66 -10.91 -41.33 -0.38
N TYR A 67 -11.08 -42.58 -0.81
CA TYR A 67 -10.00 -43.50 -1.12
C TYR A 67 -9.81 -43.56 -2.63
N ALA A 68 -8.57 -43.40 -3.08
CA ALA A 68 -8.17 -43.69 -4.45
C ALA A 68 -7.40 -45.02 -4.46
N THR A 69 -7.84 -45.98 -5.28
CA THR A 69 -7.15 -47.26 -5.46
C THR A 69 -6.72 -47.38 -6.91
N PHE A 70 -5.45 -47.67 -7.15
CA PHE A 70 -4.96 -47.95 -8.49
C PHE A 70 -3.88 -49.03 -8.45
N LYS A 71 -3.77 -49.79 -9.54
CA LYS A 71 -2.76 -50.83 -9.69
C LYS A 71 -1.56 -50.24 -10.41
N ILE A 72 -0.36 -50.43 -9.89
CA ILE A 72 0.86 -49.85 -10.45
C ILE A 72 1.18 -50.54 -11.79
N PRO A 73 1.21 -49.80 -12.92
CA PRO A 73 1.71 -50.30 -14.20
C PRO A 73 3.15 -50.78 -14.10
N GLU A 74 3.55 -51.72 -14.96
CA GLU A 74 4.81 -52.46 -14.80
C GLU A 74 6.09 -51.60 -14.88
N ASN A 75 5.98 -50.35 -15.36
CA ASN A 75 7.11 -49.50 -15.72
C ASN A 75 7.24 -48.21 -14.86
N ILE A 76 6.70 -48.19 -13.63
CA ILE A 76 6.78 -47.02 -12.74
C ILE A 76 7.91 -47.16 -11.71
N TYR A 77 8.78 -46.15 -11.62
CA TYR A 77 9.91 -46.11 -10.67
C TYR A 77 9.69 -45.20 -9.44
N TYR A 78 8.82 -44.20 -9.54
CA TYR A 78 8.45 -43.32 -8.42
C TYR A 78 7.07 -42.72 -8.64
N ILE A 79 6.43 -42.26 -7.56
CA ILE A 79 5.13 -41.61 -7.59
C ILE A 79 5.30 -40.23 -6.98
N THR A 80 5.01 -39.18 -7.73
CA THR A 80 4.84 -37.84 -7.18
C THR A 80 3.36 -37.53 -7.04
N TYR A 81 3.05 -36.63 -6.11
CA TYR A 81 1.73 -36.02 -6.03
C TYR A 81 1.91 -34.51 -5.92
N ASP A 82 0.97 -33.78 -6.48
CA ASP A 82 0.81 -32.35 -6.25
C ASP A 82 -0.57 -32.11 -5.66
N ILE A 83 -0.70 -31.12 -4.78
CA ILE A 83 -1.99 -30.66 -4.25
C ILE A 83 -2.12 -29.22 -4.71
N GLU A 84 -2.91 -29.00 -5.76
CA GLU A 84 -3.16 -27.65 -6.24
C GLU A 84 -3.95 -26.85 -5.20
N ASN A 85 -3.25 -25.96 -4.51
CA ASN A 85 -3.84 -25.08 -3.52
C ASN A 85 -4.01 -23.70 -4.14
N SER A 86 -5.26 -23.30 -4.43
CA SER A 86 -5.54 -21.99 -4.99
C SER A 86 -5.41 -20.91 -3.91
N ASP A 87 -4.28 -20.19 -3.93
CA ASP A 87 -4.03 -18.90 -3.28
C ASP A 87 -4.45 -18.70 -1.80
N SER A 88 -3.43 -18.42 -0.97
CA SER A 88 -3.43 -17.64 0.30
C SER A 88 -3.29 -18.38 1.65
N MET A 89 -2.41 -17.79 2.47
CA MET A 89 -2.29 -17.77 3.95
C MET A 89 -2.85 -18.94 4.81
N ILE A 90 -1.92 -19.65 5.46
CA ILE A 90 -1.95 -20.26 6.82
C ILE A 90 -3.31 -20.84 7.34
N LYS A 91 -3.55 -22.17 7.18
CA LYS A 91 -4.10 -23.21 8.13
C LYS A 91 -4.83 -24.38 7.38
N PRO A 92 -5.08 -25.58 7.98
CA PRO A 92 -4.20 -26.54 8.66
C PRO A 92 -4.17 -27.96 7.99
N LEU A 93 -3.10 -28.73 8.26
CA LEU A 93 -3.00 -30.21 8.26
C LEU A 93 -3.94 -31.03 7.36
N SER A 94 -3.56 -31.25 6.10
CA SER A 94 -4.04 -32.43 5.34
C SER A 94 -3.24 -33.65 5.79
N VAL A 95 -3.93 -34.75 6.13
CA VAL A 95 -3.28 -36.03 6.46
C VAL A 95 -3.33 -36.91 5.23
N LEU A 96 -2.16 -37.20 4.67
CA LEU A 96 -2.00 -38.16 3.59
C LEU A 96 -1.57 -39.51 4.17
N GLU A 97 -2.38 -40.54 3.93
CA GLU A 97 -2.03 -41.92 4.28
C GLU A 97 -1.90 -42.76 3.02
N ILE A 98 -0.69 -43.28 2.77
CA ILE A 98 -0.41 -44.17 1.65
C ILE A 98 -0.33 -45.59 2.18
N TYR A 99 -1.13 -46.49 1.61
CA TYR A 99 -1.20 -47.90 1.93
C TYR A 99 -0.73 -48.73 0.73
N THR A 100 0.23 -49.62 0.95
CA THR A 100 0.66 -50.66 0.01
C THR A 100 0.20 -52.02 0.52
N ASP A 101 0.16 -53.04 -0.35
CA ASP A 101 -0.28 -54.39 0.00
C ASP A 101 0.64 -55.04 1.07
N SER A 102 1.85 -54.52 1.25
CA SER A 102 2.84 -54.96 2.25
C SER A 102 2.62 -54.45 3.70
N GLY A 103 1.59 -53.65 3.97
CA GLY A 103 1.21 -53.23 5.32
C GLY A 103 1.91 -51.97 5.90
N LYS A 104 1.30 -51.49 7.01
CA LYS A 104 1.44 -50.21 7.78
C LYS A 104 1.54 -48.91 6.96
N PRO A 105 0.58 -47.97 7.13
CA PRO A 105 0.55 -46.74 6.34
C PRO A 105 1.74 -45.82 6.63
N ILE A 106 2.22 -45.17 5.57
CA ILE A 106 3.11 -44.01 5.69
C ILE A 106 2.22 -42.78 5.89
N ARG A 107 2.40 -42.09 7.03
CA ARG A 107 1.68 -40.85 7.36
C ARG A 107 2.56 -39.63 7.09
N GLY A 108 2.09 -38.76 6.21
CA GLY A 108 2.64 -37.43 5.99
C GLY A 108 1.69 -36.35 6.51
N TYR A 109 2.22 -35.37 7.23
CA TYR A 109 1.48 -34.18 7.66
C TYR A 109 1.91 -33.00 6.81
N TYR A 110 0.96 -32.38 6.11
CA TYR A 110 1.24 -31.25 5.23
C TYR A 110 0.97 -29.92 5.93
N PHE A 111 1.93 -29.00 5.86
CA PHE A 111 1.73 -27.59 6.20
C PHE A 111 2.13 -26.73 5.01
N ALA A 112 1.49 -25.56 4.87
CA ALA A 112 1.53 -24.69 3.70
C ALA A 112 2.92 -24.22 3.20
N LYS A 113 4.03 -24.70 3.78
CA LYS A 113 5.41 -24.44 3.34
C LYS A 113 6.42 -25.59 3.56
N GLY A 114 5.97 -26.85 3.67
CA GLY A 114 6.87 -28.03 3.70
C GLY A 114 6.33 -29.23 4.48
N MET A 115 6.86 -30.41 4.19
CA MET A 115 6.48 -31.68 4.85
C MET A 115 7.43 -31.98 6.03
N LEU A 116 6.88 -32.30 7.21
CA LEU A 116 7.68 -32.76 8.35
C LEU A 116 7.47 -34.27 8.56
N LEU A 117 8.49 -35.09 8.28
CA LEU A 117 8.48 -36.52 8.61
C LEU A 117 8.87 -36.71 10.09
N ALA A 118 7.89 -36.72 10.97
CA ALA A 118 8.10 -37.11 12.37
C ALA A 118 7.89 -38.62 12.53
N LYS A 119 8.98 -39.38 12.65
CA LYS A 119 8.94 -40.66 13.36
C LYS A 119 9.48 -40.37 14.77
N GLU A 120 8.73 -40.72 15.81
CA GLU A 120 8.93 -40.32 17.21
C GLU A 120 10.31 -40.64 17.84
N LYS A 121 11.28 -41.19 17.10
CA LYS A 121 12.59 -41.54 17.62
C LYS A 121 13.69 -41.33 16.58
N LYS A 122 14.22 -40.09 16.49
CA LYS A 122 15.67 -39.75 16.44
C LYS A 122 15.89 -38.35 15.83
N THR A 123 16.33 -37.43 16.69
CA THR A 123 16.63 -36.02 16.41
C THR A 123 17.73 -35.82 15.36
N THR A 124 18.66 -36.77 15.25
CA THR A 124 19.84 -36.68 14.38
C THR A 124 19.51 -36.81 12.89
N ASP A 125 18.52 -37.63 12.55
CA ASP A 125 18.15 -37.90 11.15
C ASP A 125 17.34 -36.73 10.56
N ALA A 126 16.53 -36.06 11.38
CA ALA A 126 15.83 -34.83 10.99
C ALA A 126 16.82 -33.69 10.66
N ILE A 127 17.89 -33.54 11.45
CA ILE A 127 18.94 -32.53 11.21
C ILE A 127 19.72 -32.84 9.93
N ASN A 128 20.04 -34.11 9.68
CA ASN A 128 20.80 -34.51 8.49
C ASN A 128 19.99 -34.41 7.20
N ASN A 129 18.70 -34.74 7.24
CA ASN A 129 17.81 -34.56 6.08
C ASN A 129 17.53 -33.08 5.79
N PHE A 130 17.34 -32.26 6.84
CA PHE A 130 17.20 -30.81 6.67
C PHE A 130 18.45 -30.19 6.04
N LYS A 131 19.66 -30.57 6.51
CA LYS A 131 20.92 -30.14 5.89
C LYS A 131 20.93 -30.41 4.37
N LYS A 132 20.42 -31.57 3.96
CA LYS A 132 20.35 -32.01 2.56
C LYS A 132 19.34 -31.20 1.74
N GLU A 133 18.18 -30.88 2.31
CA GLU A 133 17.17 -30.02 1.66
C GLU A 133 17.61 -28.55 1.56
N THR A 134 18.27 -28.01 2.58
CA THR A 134 18.74 -26.61 2.57
C THR A 134 19.89 -26.36 1.60
N ASP A 135 20.69 -27.40 1.31
CA ASP A 135 21.73 -27.33 0.28
C ASP A 135 21.12 -27.36 -1.14
N LEU A 136 19.87 -27.83 -1.29
CA LEU A 136 19.13 -27.83 -2.56
C LEU A 136 18.20 -26.62 -2.71
N TYR A 137 17.61 -26.10 -1.62
CA TYR A 137 16.60 -25.03 -1.63
C TYR A 137 16.84 -23.99 -0.52
N PRO A 138 17.65 -22.94 -0.79
CA PRO A 138 18.04 -21.94 0.21
C PRO A 138 16.93 -21.00 0.70
N SER A 139 15.70 -21.09 0.21
CA SER A 139 14.57 -20.23 0.61
C SER A 139 13.69 -20.83 1.73
N ASN A 140 13.95 -22.06 2.14
CA ASN A 140 13.13 -22.81 3.12
C ASN A 140 13.56 -22.63 4.59
N TYR A 141 14.48 -21.71 4.89
CA TYR A 141 14.98 -21.51 6.26
C TYR A 141 13.90 -21.01 7.23
N ASP A 142 13.10 -20.02 6.85
CA ASP A 142 12.13 -19.37 7.75
C ASP A 142 11.10 -20.35 8.32
N ALA A 143 10.62 -21.28 7.49
CA ALA A 143 9.65 -22.30 7.88
C ALA A 143 10.23 -23.35 8.85
N PHE A 144 11.52 -23.68 8.73
CA PHE A 144 12.19 -24.57 9.67
C PHE A 144 12.35 -23.92 11.04
N PHE A 145 12.69 -22.62 11.08
CA PHE A 145 12.87 -21.90 12.34
C PHE A 145 11.56 -21.73 13.10
N GLU A 146 10.48 -21.31 12.43
CA GLU A 146 9.15 -21.26 13.06
C GLU A 146 8.79 -22.62 13.70
N ASN A 147 9.08 -23.74 13.02
CA ASN A 147 8.82 -25.09 13.53
C ASN A 147 9.78 -25.55 14.65
N LEU A 148 11.08 -25.21 14.59
CA LEU A 148 12.04 -25.52 15.65
C LEU A 148 11.73 -24.75 16.95
N PHE A 149 11.16 -23.55 16.82
CA PHE A 149 10.79 -22.71 17.96
C PHE A 149 9.42 -23.05 18.55
N LEU A 150 8.50 -23.65 17.77
CA LEU A 150 7.19 -24.12 18.24
C LEU A 150 7.21 -25.53 18.85
N THR A 151 8.29 -26.28 18.70
CA THR A 151 8.41 -27.65 19.23
C THR A 151 9.02 -27.72 20.64
N ASN A 152 8.34 -28.45 21.53
CA ASN A 152 8.78 -28.79 22.91
C ASN A 152 9.86 -29.90 22.95
N ALA A 153 10.50 -30.19 21.83
CA ALA A 153 11.48 -31.27 21.74
C ALA A 153 12.76 -30.91 22.53
N LYS A 154 13.30 -31.88 23.29
CA LYS A 154 14.62 -31.81 23.96
C LYS A 154 15.75 -31.83 22.91
N ILE A 155 15.87 -30.75 22.15
CA ILE A 155 16.91 -30.54 21.14
C ILE A 155 17.88 -29.50 21.68
N ASN A 156 19.19 -29.71 21.49
CA ASN A 156 20.19 -28.69 21.78
C ASN A 156 20.12 -27.58 20.71
N LYS A 157 19.18 -26.65 20.90
CA LYS A 157 18.86 -25.57 19.95
C LYS A 157 20.09 -24.68 19.69
N ASP A 158 20.96 -24.50 20.68
CA ASP A 158 22.15 -23.65 20.57
C ASP A 158 23.20 -24.20 19.60
N SER A 159 23.44 -25.52 19.62
CA SER A 159 24.36 -26.19 18.69
C SER A 159 23.94 -26.05 17.22
N ILE A 160 22.63 -26.11 16.96
CA ILE A 160 22.04 -25.98 15.62
C ILE A 160 22.16 -24.53 15.13
N ILE A 161 21.82 -23.57 15.99
CA ILE A 161 21.89 -22.13 15.69
C ILE A 161 23.32 -21.71 15.36
N VAL A 162 24.32 -22.15 16.13
CA VAL A 162 25.74 -21.86 15.87
C VAL A 162 26.20 -22.44 14.53
N SER A 163 25.80 -23.67 14.22
CA SER A 163 26.18 -24.34 12.97
C SER A 163 25.58 -23.67 11.72
N LEU A 164 24.32 -23.23 11.80
CA LEU A 164 23.63 -22.58 10.67
C LEU A 164 24.15 -21.17 10.42
N ASN A 165 24.40 -20.38 11.48
CA ASN A 165 24.98 -19.04 11.32
C ASN A 165 26.44 -19.06 10.83
N LYS A 166 27.19 -20.15 11.07
CA LYS A 166 28.54 -20.32 10.54
C LYS A 166 28.54 -20.61 9.02
N LYS A 167 27.47 -21.22 8.51
CA LYS A 167 27.35 -21.66 7.11
C LYS A 167 26.59 -20.67 6.20
N TYR A 168 25.64 -19.90 6.75
CA TYR A 168 24.77 -19.03 5.95
C TYR A 168 24.76 -17.58 6.43
N SER A 169 24.83 -16.64 5.49
CA SER A 169 24.81 -15.18 5.72
C SER A 169 23.45 -14.58 5.38
N ASN A 170 22.37 -15.13 5.94
CA ASN A 170 21.01 -14.63 5.69
C ASN A 170 20.58 -13.64 6.81
N PRO A 171 20.10 -12.43 6.48
CA PRO A 171 19.56 -11.48 7.45
C PRO A 171 18.40 -12.05 8.29
N ASP A 172 17.44 -12.75 7.69
CA ASP A 172 16.24 -13.26 8.38
C ASP A 172 16.58 -14.35 9.41
N LEU A 173 17.62 -15.14 9.13
CA LEU A 173 18.18 -16.15 10.01
C LEU A 173 18.82 -15.54 11.27
N LEU A 174 19.67 -14.54 11.06
CA LEU A 174 20.32 -13.81 12.15
C LEU A 174 19.26 -13.09 12.99
N GLU A 175 18.28 -12.48 12.34
CA GLU A 175 17.16 -11.77 12.97
C GLU A 175 16.34 -12.71 13.88
N SER A 176 15.97 -13.89 13.39
CA SER A 176 15.27 -14.92 14.16
C SER A 176 16.11 -15.47 15.32
N THR A 177 17.41 -15.65 15.10
CA THR A 177 18.38 -16.09 16.12
C THR A 177 18.48 -15.09 17.29
N ILE A 178 18.59 -13.80 16.98
CA ILE A 178 18.67 -12.75 17.98
C ILE A 178 17.38 -12.71 18.82
N ASN A 179 16.21 -12.82 18.17
CA ASN A 179 14.91 -12.88 18.86
C ASN A 179 14.81 -14.07 19.83
N TYR A 180 15.30 -15.24 19.44
CA TYR A 180 15.30 -16.42 20.30
C TYR A 180 16.15 -16.20 21.57
N TYR A 181 17.36 -15.67 21.43
CA TYR A 181 18.24 -15.44 22.56
C TYR A 181 17.74 -14.34 23.49
N TYR A 182 17.08 -13.31 22.96
CA TYR A 182 16.35 -12.36 23.80
C TYR A 182 15.17 -13.01 24.54
N LYS A 183 14.36 -13.85 23.86
CA LYS A 183 13.22 -14.55 24.48
C LYS A 183 13.64 -15.52 25.59
N THR A 184 14.80 -16.18 25.44
CA THR A 184 15.33 -17.15 26.40
C THR A 184 16.20 -16.52 27.49
N GLY A 185 16.41 -15.19 27.46
CA GLY A 185 17.20 -14.47 28.47
C GLY A 185 18.72 -14.60 28.30
N ASN A 186 19.21 -15.23 27.22
CA ASN A 186 20.64 -15.34 26.94
C ASN A 186 21.15 -14.08 26.21
N ILE A 187 21.32 -13.01 26.99
CA ILE A 187 21.66 -11.67 26.48
C ILE A 187 23.01 -11.65 25.75
N ALA A 188 24.01 -12.42 26.22
CA ALA A 188 25.35 -12.43 25.63
C ALA A 188 25.34 -12.97 24.19
N LEU A 189 24.63 -14.07 23.93
CA LEU A 189 24.50 -14.60 22.57
C LEU A 189 23.61 -13.72 21.69
N ALA A 190 22.53 -13.15 22.24
CA ALA A 190 21.72 -12.18 21.50
C ALA A 190 22.58 -11.00 21.01
N GLN A 191 23.47 -10.49 21.86
CA GLN A 191 24.42 -9.42 21.52
C GLN A 191 25.45 -9.86 20.49
N GLU A 192 26.00 -11.07 20.58
CA GLU A 192 26.96 -11.59 19.60
C GLU A 192 26.34 -11.65 18.19
N TYR A 193 25.13 -12.19 18.08
CA TYR A 193 24.43 -12.28 16.80
C TYR A 193 23.92 -10.94 16.30
N LEU A 194 23.53 -10.04 17.21
CA LEU A 194 23.22 -8.65 16.87
C LEU A 194 24.45 -7.96 16.28
N ASN A 195 25.62 -8.11 16.89
CA ASN A 195 26.87 -7.56 16.36
C ASN A 195 27.21 -8.13 14.97
N LYS A 196 26.98 -9.44 14.73
CA LYS A 196 27.16 -10.04 13.39
C LYS A 196 26.15 -9.51 12.36
N PHE A 197 24.88 -9.35 12.73
CA PHE A 197 23.84 -8.78 11.87
C PHE A 197 24.19 -7.33 11.49
N LEU A 198 24.61 -6.55 12.49
CA LEU A 198 24.99 -5.16 12.31
C LEU A 198 26.26 -5.02 11.47
N GLN A 199 27.33 -5.80 11.73
CA GLN A 199 28.58 -5.77 10.93
C GLN A 199 28.37 -6.01 9.42
N ARG A 200 27.26 -6.66 9.06
CA ARG A 200 26.89 -6.95 7.67
C ARG A 200 26.00 -5.88 7.02
N ASN A 201 25.75 -4.75 7.70
CA ASN A 201 24.90 -3.65 7.24
C ASN A 201 23.47 -4.08 6.85
N TYR A 202 22.93 -5.12 7.50
CA TYR A 202 21.55 -5.54 7.24
C TYR A 202 20.51 -4.60 7.85
N THR A 203 19.38 -4.45 7.16
CA THR A 203 18.21 -3.71 7.63
C THR A 203 17.26 -4.63 8.38
N PHE A 204 16.89 -4.28 9.62
CA PHE A 204 15.90 -5.03 10.40
C PHE A 204 14.52 -5.03 9.73
N THR A 205 13.84 -6.17 9.69
CA THR A 205 12.47 -6.27 9.18
C THR A 205 11.42 -5.82 10.21
N LYS A 206 10.18 -5.65 9.73
CA LYS A 206 9.01 -5.29 10.55
C LYS A 206 8.64 -6.36 11.57
N SER A 207 8.93 -7.62 11.26
CA SER A 207 8.61 -8.76 12.13
C SER A 207 9.47 -8.76 13.40
N TYR A 208 10.77 -8.48 13.28
CA TYR A 208 11.68 -8.47 14.41
C TYR A 208 11.50 -7.33 15.39
N LEU A 209 11.33 -6.11 14.89
CA LEU A 209 11.12 -4.97 15.77
C LEU A 209 9.78 -5.09 16.50
N SER A 210 8.76 -5.67 15.86
CA SER A 210 7.50 -6.03 16.53
C SER A 210 7.70 -7.13 17.59
N GLY A 211 8.46 -8.19 17.31
CA GLY A 211 8.78 -9.25 18.28
C GLY A 211 9.56 -8.75 19.51
N TYR A 212 10.57 -7.90 19.28
CA TYR A 212 11.31 -7.19 20.33
C TYR A 212 10.38 -6.31 21.17
N LEU A 213 9.54 -5.50 20.52
CA LEU A 213 8.64 -4.57 21.20
C LEU A 213 7.44 -5.24 21.90
N THR A 214 6.99 -6.41 21.44
CA THR A 214 5.86 -7.16 22.01
C THR A 214 6.28 -7.90 23.29
N TYR A 215 7.53 -8.38 23.37
CA TYR A 215 8.04 -9.05 24.57
C TYR A 215 8.54 -8.05 25.63
N TYR A 216 9.11 -6.90 25.22
CA TYR A 216 9.62 -5.86 26.11
C TYR A 216 8.59 -4.75 26.40
N ASN A 217 7.38 -5.16 26.76
CA ASN A 217 6.27 -4.26 27.09
C ASN A 217 6.38 -3.60 28.50
N LYS A 218 7.57 -3.61 29.10
CA LYS A 218 7.88 -2.92 30.36
C LYS A 218 9.09 -2.02 30.12
N ASP A 219 8.89 -0.71 30.23
CA ASP A 219 9.90 0.35 30.20
C ASP A 219 11.17 -0.02 30.99
N ASN A 220 12.15 -0.65 30.34
CA ASN A 220 13.43 -1.00 30.95
C ASN A 220 14.56 -0.41 30.12
N SER A 221 14.79 0.90 30.29
CA SER A 221 15.98 1.61 29.79
C SER A 221 17.28 0.84 30.08
N LYS A 222 17.36 0.17 31.24
CA LYS A 222 18.50 -0.66 31.66
C LYS A 222 18.86 -1.81 30.71
N ILE A 223 17.88 -2.40 30.01
CA ILE A 223 18.14 -3.51 29.07
C ILE A 223 18.63 -2.95 27.73
N LEU A 224 18.07 -1.84 27.29
CA LEU A 224 18.57 -1.12 26.12
C LEU A 224 20.02 -0.68 26.35
N ASP A 225 20.34 -0.11 27.51
CA ASP A 225 21.70 0.29 27.86
C ASP A 225 22.67 -0.89 27.84
N LYS A 226 22.25 -2.07 28.32
CA LYS A 226 23.02 -3.31 28.25
C LYS A 226 23.21 -3.80 26.82
N ILE A 227 22.20 -3.72 25.95
CA ILE A 227 22.33 -4.09 24.54
C ILE A 227 23.27 -3.12 23.81
N LEU A 228 23.08 -1.82 24.04
CA LEU A 228 23.85 -0.75 23.42
C LEU A 228 25.29 -0.62 23.93
N SER A 229 25.62 -1.18 25.10
CA SER A 229 27.00 -1.25 25.58
C SER A 229 27.81 -2.33 24.86
N GLY A 230 27.15 -3.34 24.30
CA GLY A 230 27.79 -4.40 23.50
C GLY A 230 27.96 -4.05 22.01
N VAL A 231 27.28 -3.02 21.52
CA VAL A 231 27.40 -2.53 20.13
C VAL A 231 28.50 -1.48 20.07
N THR A 232 29.71 -1.88 19.67
CA THR A 232 30.89 -1.00 19.60
C THR A 232 30.87 -0.07 18.38
N ASN A 233 30.08 -0.38 17.36
CA ASN A 233 29.95 0.47 16.18
C ASN A 233 28.86 1.53 16.37
N GLU A 234 29.29 2.79 16.47
CA GLU A 234 28.43 3.96 16.67
C GLU A 234 27.38 4.17 15.57
N GLN A 235 27.69 3.89 14.31
CA GLN A 235 26.73 4.04 13.20
C GLN A 235 25.59 3.03 13.30
N LEU A 236 25.92 1.80 13.70
CA LEU A 236 24.96 0.72 13.85
C LEU A 236 24.07 0.93 15.08
N LYS A 237 24.66 1.41 16.18
CA LYS A 237 23.93 1.86 17.37
C LYS A 237 22.90 2.94 17.05
N LYS A 238 23.28 3.95 16.25
CA LYS A 238 22.36 4.97 15.74
C LYS A 238 21.22 4.36 14.94
N GLN A 239 21.53 3.51 13.95
CA GLN A 239 20.51 2.90 13.08
C GLN A 239 19.50 2.05 13.87
N PHE A 240 19.96 1.30 14.87
CA PHE A 240 19.09 0.48 15.72
C PHE A 240 18.09 1.33 16.52
N ILE A 241 18.58 2.41 17.15
CA ILE A 241 17.74 3.32 17.93
C ILE A 241 16.76 4.08 17.04
N LEU A 242 17.21 4.49 15.84
CA LEU A 242 16.36 5.13 14.84
C LEU A 242 15.18 4.24 14.44
N ASN A 243 15.45 2.96 14.23
CA ASN A 243 14.42 1.98 13.91
C ASN A 243 13.44 1.85 15.09
N LEU A 244 13.91 1.61 16.32
CA LEU A 244 13.02 1.53 17.50
C LEU A 244 12.12 2.77 17.66
N PHE A 245 12.65 3.96 17.37
CA PHE A 245 11.87 5.19 17.34
C PHE A 245 10.76 5.14 16.29
N TYR A 246 11.07 4.86 15.01
CA TYR A 246 10.07 4.84 13.94
C TYR A 246 8.97 3.79 14.17
N TYR A 247 9.29 2.63 14.73
CA TYR A 247 8.27 1.65 15.10
C TYR A 247 7.37 2.14 16.21
N SER A 248 7.93 2.82 17.21
CA SER A 248 7.13 3.45 18.27
C SER A 248 6.17 4.52 17.72
N VAL A 249 6.59 5.27 16.70
CA VAL A 249 5.74 6.21 15.97
C VAL A 249 4.61 5.48 15.22
N MET A 250 4.92 4.41 14.49
CA MET A 250 3.94 3.63 13.72
C MET A 250 2.87 2.99 14.63
N ASP A 251 3.28 2.51 15.80
CA ASP A 251 2.38 1.94 16.82
C ASP A 251 1.63 3.03 17.62
N ASN A 252 1.90 4.32 17.36
CA ASN A 252 1.38 5.45 18.11
C ASN A 252 1.70 5.40 19.64
N ASN A 253 2.81 4.76 20.02
CA ASN A 253 3.25 4.65 21.42
C ASN A 253 4.15 5.84 21.81
N LYS A 254 3.55 6.85 22.45
CA LYS A 254 4.21 8.10 22.83
C LYS A 254 5.35 7.93 23.83
N THR A 255 5.22 7.04 24.81
CA THR A 255 6.25 6.82 25.85
C THR A 255 7.53 6.28 25.20
N ARG A 256 7.41 5.22 24.39
CA ARG A 256 8.56 4.63 23.68
C ARG A 256 9.15 5.59 22.65
N ALA A 257 8.31 6.30 21.89
CA ALA A 257 8.78 7.28 20.93
C ALA A 257 9.54 8.44 21.63
N LYS A 258 9.10 8.87 22.82
CA LYS A 258 9.83 9.86 23.63
C LYS A 258 11.20 9.34 24.06
N THR A 259 11.25 8.11 24.58
CA THR A 259 12.48 7.47 25.07
C THR A 259 13.51 7.31 23.95
N TYR A 260 13.15 6.60 22.87
CA TYR A 260 14.09 6.34 21.77
C TYR A 260 14.42 7.59 20.97
N GLY A 261 13.46 8.52 20.83
CA GLY A 261 13.68 9.79 20.16
C GLY A 261 14.72 10.64 20.89
N ASN A 262 14.58 10.83 22.20
CA ASN A 262 15.57 11.56 23.01
C ASN A 262 16.94 10.89 22.96
N LEU A 263 16.99 9.55 23.05
CA LEU A 263 18.23 8.81 22.95
C LEU A 263 18.93 9.04 21.61
N TYR A 264 18.19 8.95 20.50
CA TYR A 264 18.73 9.20 19.16
C TYR A 264 19.28 10.62 19.01
N ILE A 265 18.54 11.62 19.49
CA ILE A 265 18.90 13.03 19.40
C ILE A 265 20.20 13.34 20.15
N ASN A 266 20.49 12.60 21.23
CA ASN A 266 21.70 12.76 22.03
C ASN A 266 22.93 12.13 21.36
N ILE A 267 22.78 10.97 20.72
CA ILE A 267 23.90 10.25 20.08
C ILE A 267 24.22 10.76 18.67
N ASP A 268 23.23 11.29 17.95
CA ASP A 268 23.39 11.80 16.60
C ASP A 268 23.09 13.29 16.59
N THR A 269 24.15 14.10 16.54
CA THR A 269 24.07 15.55 16.68
C THR A 269 24.08 16.29 15.33
N THR A 270 24.39 15.62 14.23
CA THR A 270 24.74 16.26 12.95
C THR A 270 24.06 15.67 11.71
N SER A 271 23.22 14.64 11.83
CA SER A 271 22.55 14.09 10.65
C SER A 271 21.18 14.70 10.34
N ALA A 272 20.72 14.53 9.09
CA ALA A 272 19.34 14.79 8.69
C ALA A 272 18.33 13.89 9.44
N ASN A 273 18.73 12.67 9.83
CA ASN A 273 17.87 11.76 10.60
C ASN A 273 17.51 12.35 11.98
N ARG A 274 18.40 13.14 12.59
CA ARG A 274 18.10 13.85 13.83
C ARG A 274 16.94 14.84 13.65
N ALA A 275 16.89 15.55 12.51
CA ALA A 275 15.80 16.45 12.17
C ALA A 275 14.48 15.70 11.94
N ASP A 276 14.56 14.53 11.30
CA ASP A 276 13.42 13.65 11.11
C ASP A 276 12.84 13.16 12.44
N VAL A 277 13.67 12.69 13.37
CA VAL A 277 13.23 12.25 14.70
C VAL A 277 12.54 13.37 15.46
N LEU A 278 13.16 14.55 15.52
CA LEU A 278 12.57 15.72 16.18
C LEU A 278 11.24 16.15 15.55
N TYR A 279 11.12 16.12 14.23
CA TYR A 279 9.86 16.40 13.53
C TYR A 279 8.75 15.43 13.95
N TRP A 280 9.03 14.13 13.99
CA TRP A 280 8.06 13.13 14.43
C TRP A 280 7.70 13.28 15.91
N MET A 281 8.67 13.60 16.76
CA MET A 281 8.39 13.93 18.17
C MET A 281 7.48 15.15 18.31
N TYR A 282 7.69 16.20 17.51
CA TYR A 282 6.76 17.34 17.45
C TYR A 282 5.36 16.92 16.99
N ARG A 283 5.25 16.11 15.93
CA ARG A 283 3.95 15.57 15.44
C ARG A 283 3.21 14.75 16.49
N MET A 284 3.94 14.06 17.36
CA MET A 284 3.38 13.29 18.48
C MET A 284 3.09 14.15 19.73
N LYS A 285 3.31 15.48 19.68
CA LYS A 285 3.21 16.43 20.80
C LYS A 285 4.19 16.15 21.94
N LEU A 286 5.37 15.63 21.63
CA LEU A 286 6.46 15.33 22.58
C LEU A 286 7.51 16.44 22.66
N LYS A 287 7.58 17.29 21.63
CA LYS A 287 8.46 18.46 21.50
C LYS A 287 7.68 19.63 20.91
N SER A 288 8.13 20.84 21.19
CA SER A 288 7.58 22.06 20.59
C SER A 288 8.24 22.33 19.23
N ILE A 289 7.65 23.22 18.43
CA ILE A 289 8.25 23.63 17.16
C ILE A 289 9.59 24.36 17.36
N ASN A 290 9.78 25.03 18.51
CA ASN A 290 11.00 25.74 18.85
C ASN A 290 12.17 24.79 19.09
N ASP A 291 11.90 23.55 19.53
CA ASP A 291 12.93 22.52 19.70
C ASP A 291 13.44 21.99 18.34
N VAL A 292 12.58 22.00 17.31
CA VAL A 292 12.88 21.39 15.99
C VAL A 292 13.42 22.41 14.99
N LEU A 293 12.99 23.68 15.10
CA LEU A 293 13.28 24.73 14.13
C LEU A 293 14.79 24.98 13.90
N PRO A 294 15.66 25.07 14.93
CA PRO A 294 17.09 25.32 14.71
C PRO A 294 17.75 24.24 13.86
N LEU A 295 17.30 22.99 13.99
CA LEU A 295 17.86 21.87 13.25
C LEU A 295 17.34 21.80 11.81
N ALA A 296 16.06 22.12 11.59
CA ALA A 296 15.52 22.28 10.24
C ALA A 296 16.29 23.36 9.46
N LYS A 297 16.73 24.45 10.13
CA LYS A 297 17.62 25.48 9.54
C LYS A 297 18.97 24.94 9.10
N LYS A 298 19.53 24.01 9.88
CA LYS A 298 20.82 23.38 9.58
C LYS A 298 20.73 22.37 8.42
N PHE A 299 19.57 21.72 8.24
CA PHE A 299 19.33 20.70 7.20
C PHE A 299 18.13 21.05 6.32
N PRO A 300 18.21 22.15 5.55
CA PRO A 300 17.11 22.66 4.74
C PRO A 300 16.71 21.68 3.62
N SER A 301 17.63 20.82 3.17
CA SER A 301 17.38 19.77 2.18
C SER A 301 16.72 18.51 2.75
N SER A 302 16.53 18.41 4.08
CA SER A 302 15.84 17.26 4.68
C SER A 302 14.39 17.17 4.21
N ARG A 303 13.87 15.94 4.11
CA ARG A 303 12.50 15.68 3.61
C ARG A 303 11.38 16.32 4.45
N TYR A 304 11.69 16.80 5.66
CA TYR A 304 10.74 17.42 6.58
C TYR A 304 11.00 18.90 6.87
N ALA A 305 12.12 19.47 6.41
CA ALA A 305 12.44 20.88 6.63
C ALA A 305 11.28 21.80 6.21
N SER A 306 10.75 21.60 4.99
CA SER A 306 9.60 22.37 4.48
C SER A 306 8.38 22.34 5.41
N ARG A 307 8.11 21.19 6.05
CA ARG A 307 6.96 21.02 6.96
C ARG A 307 7.20 21.71 8.30
N VAL A 308 8.41 21.59 8.87
CA VAL A 308 8.78 22.28 10.11
C VAL A 308 8.69 23.80 9.91
N PHE A 309 9.27 24.31 8.82
CA PHE A 309 9.21 25.73 8.52
C PHE A 309 7.78 26.22 8.28
N GLY A 310 6.99 25.50 7.49
CA GLY A 310 5.58 25.84 7.28
C GLY A 310 4.81 25.97 8.60
N ASN A 311 5.00 25.02 9.52
CA ASN A 311 4.35 25.04 10.84
C ASN A 311 4.83 26.21 11.71
N TYR A 312 6.14 26.51 11.72
CA TYR A 312 6.66 27.65 12.46
C TYR A 312 6.12 28.98 11.94
N ILE A 313 6.06 29.14 10.62
CA ILE A 313 5.48 30.33 9.98
C ILE A 313 4.00 30.46 10.32
N ASN A 314 3.22 29.38 10.27
CA ASN A 314 1.81 29.40 10.67
C ASN A 314 1.65 29.80 12.14
N LEU A 315 2.48 29.26 13.03
CA LEU A 315 2.48 29.64 14.45
C LEU A 315 2.74 31.14 14.65
N LEU A 316 3.68 31.73 13.90
CA LEU A 316 3.90 33.17 13.94
C LEU A 316 2.67 33.96 13.48
N ILE A 317 2.01 33.52 12.42
CA ILE A 317 0.77 34.15 11.90
C ILE A 317 -0.34 34.07 12.95
N GLU A 318 -0.55 32.90 13.55
CA GLU A 318 -1.57 32.66 14.59
C GLU A 318 -1.33 33.51 15.84
N ASN A 319 -0.08 33.83 16.15
CA ASN A 319 0.29 34.73 17.25
C ASN A 319 0.38 36.21 16.82
N ASN A 320 -0.29 36.60 15.73
CA ASN A 320 -0.31 37.97 15.18
C ASN A 320 1.07 38.54 14.80
N LYS A 321 2.10 37.71 14.62
CA LYS A 321 3.46 38.11 14.20
C LYS A 321 3.65 37.99 12.67
N LYS A 322 2.74 38.60 11.90
CA LYS A 322 2.67 38.44 10.43
C LYS A 322 3.92 38.96 9.70
N ASP A 323 4.46 40.11 10.08
CA ASP A 323 5.69 40.63 9.46
C ASP A 323 6.92 39.77 9.77
N SER A 324 7.04 39.25 11.00
CA SER A 324 8.11 38.31 11.36
C SER A 324 7.98 37.00 10.59
N ALA A 325 6.75 36.51 10.41
CA ALA A 325 6.47 35.33 9.59
C ALA A 325 6.94 35.55 8.15
N TYR A 326 6.56 36.67 7.54
CA TYR A 326 6.95 37.00 6.18
C TYR A 326 8.47 37.18 6.02
N SER A 327 9.10 37.95 6.91
CA SER A 327 10.55 38.17 6.90
C SER A 327 11.33 36.85 7.02
N THR A 328 10.89 35.98 7.94
CA THR A 328 11.47 34.65 8.13
C THR A 328 11.34 33.81 6.84
N ALA A 329 10.14 33.73 6.26
CA ALA A 329 9.92 32.97 5.04
C ALA A 329 10.70 33.53 3.84
N LYS A 330 10.79 34.86 3.71
CA LYS A 330 11.59 35.54 2.68
C LYS A 330 13.07 35.16 2.77
N SER A 331 13.65 35.16 3.98
CA SER A 331 15.03 34.73 4.20
C SER A 331 15.26 33.29 3.73
N PHE A 332 14.32 32.39 4.05
CA PHE A 332 14.39 31.00 3.61
C PHE A 332 14.29 30.82 2.10
N ILE A 333 13.31 31.44 1.45
CA ILE A 333 13.11 31.33 -0.01
C ILE A 333 14.29 31.92 -0.78
N SER A 334 14.94 32.94 -0.22
CA SER A 334 16.16 33.52 -0.79
C SER A 334 17.32 32.53 -0.72
N SER A 335 17.45 31.81 0.40
CA SER A 335 18.58 30.92 0.69
C SER A 335 18.42 29.50 0.12
N TYR A 336 17.19 28.98 0.06
CA TYR A 336 16.91 27.58 -0.25
C TYR A 336 15.77 27.43 -1.26
N PHE A 337 15.93 26.47 -2.18
CA PHE A 337 14.86 26.06 -3.10
C PHE A 337 14.08 24.89 -2.51
N LEU A 338 12.90 25.19 -1.94
CA LEU A 338 11.99 24.21 -1.36
C LEU A 338 10.62 24.32 -2.06
N PRO A 339 10.41 23.59 -3.17
CA PRO A 339 9.20 23.63 -3.99
C PRO A 339 7.88 23.65 -3.19
N ASP A 340 7.70 22.65 -2.32
CA ASP A 340 6.49 22.51 -1.50
C ASP A 340 6.31 23.69 -0.53
N PHE A 341 7.41 24.20 0.04
CA PHE A 341 7.33 25.34 0.97
C PHE A 341 6.95 26.63 0.24
N ILE A 342 7.52 26.87 -0.94
CA ILE A 342 7.21 28.04 -1.77
C ILE A 342 5.72 28.06 -2.08
N ILE A 343 5.17 26.95 -2.59
CA ILE A 343 3.75 26.85 -2.94
C ILE A 343 2.86 27.07 -1.71
N ASN A 344 3.06 26.30 -0.64
CA ASN A 344 2.20 26.35 0.54
C ASN A 344 2.27 27.70 1.26
N PHE A 345 3.47 28.29 1.36
CA PHE A 345 3.60 29.61 1.95
C PHE A 345 2.98 30.69 1.06
N GLY A 346 3.07 30.59 -0.26
CA GLY A 346 2.41 31.51 -1.18
C GLY A 346 0.89 31.56 -0.99
N TYR A 347 0.23 30.41 -0.83
CA TYR A 347 -1.19 30.38 -0.48
C TYR A 347 -1.47 31.01 0.88
N SER A 348 -0.60 30.79 1.87
CA SER A 348 -0.71 31.44 3.18
C SER A 348 -0.54 32.97 3.10
N VAL A 349 0.29 33.48 2.18
CA VAL A 349 0.41 34.93 1.93
C VAL A 349 -0.92 35.47 1.42
N LEU A 350 -1.52 34.83 0.41
CA LEU A 350 -2.81 35.24 -0.14
C LEU A 350 -3.92 35.27 0.91
N GLU A 351 -4.03 34.23 1.72
CA GLU A 351 -5.15 34.07 2.67
C GLU A 351 -4.94 34.86 3.96
N LYS A 352 -3.73 34.84 4.52
CA LYS A 352 -3.48 35.29 5.90
C LYS A 352 -2.72 36.61 5.99
N ILE A 353 -1.95 36.97 4.96
CA ILE A 353 -1.12 38.18 4.93
C ILE A 353 -1.19 38.89 3.55
N PRO A 354 -2.39 39.22 3.04
CA PRO A 354 -2.57 39.71 1.67
C PRO A 354 -1.78 41.00 1.36
N SER A 355 -1.45 41.81 2.37
CA SER A 355 -0.60 43.01 2.22
C SER A 355 0.81 42.71 1.71
N LYS A 356 1.29 41.46 1.79
CA LYS A 356 2.61 41.04 1.28
C LYS A 356 2.54 40.36 -0.09
N THR A 357 1.38 40.31 -0.74
CA THR A 357 1.18 39.62 -2.03
C THR A 357 2.14 40.13 -3.11
N ALA A 358 2.22 41.45 -3.31
CA ALA A 358 3.10 42.06 -4.31
C ALA A 358 4.59 41.77 -4.01
N ASP A 359 5.01 41.94 -2.76
CA ASP A 359 6.38 41.66 -2.32
C ASP A 359 6.76 40.19 -2.55
N TYR A 360 5.82 39.28 -2.27
CA TYR A 360 6.04 37.85 -2.41
C TYR A 360 6.13 37.45 -3.88
N LEU A 361 5.25 37.99 -4.71
CA LEU A 361 5.28 37.79 -6.15
C LEU A 361 6.61 38.27 -6.76
N ASN A 362 7.08 39.44 -6.35
CA ASN A 362 8.39 39.96 -6.76
C ASN A 362 9.55 39.06 -6.31
N LEU A 363 9.51 38.56 -5.06
CA LEU A 363 10.50 37.62 -4.54
C LEU A 363 10.59 36.36 -5.40
N ILE A 364 9.45 35.72 -5.70
CA ILE A 364 9.45 34.47 -6.48
C ILE A 364 9.78 34.71 -7.96
N ASN A 365 9.36 35.83 -8.57
CA ASN A 365 9.73 36.18 -9.94
C ASN A 365 11.23 36.44 -10.08
N LYS A 366 11.84 37.16 -9.14
CA LYS A 366 13.28 37.41 -9.12
C LYS A 366 14.08 36.12 -8.93
N ARG A 367 13.61 35.24 -8.04
CA ARG A 367 14.35 34.03 -7.67
C ARG A 367 14.15 32.88 -8.66
N TYR A 368 12.99 32.82 -9.31
CA TYR A 368 12.53 31.70 -10.13
C TYR A 368 11.83 32.18 -11.42
N PRO A 369 12.50 32.98 -12.28
CA PRO A 369 11.85 33.64 -13.41
C PRO A 369 10.98 32.69 -14.25
N GLU A 370 11.44 31.47 -14.54
CA GLU A 370 10.63 30.41 -15.19
C GLU A 370 10.91 29.00 -14.65
N ILE A 371 11.46 28.93 -13.43
CA ILE A 371 11.96 27.72 -12.74
C ILE A 371 12.84 26.82 -13.63
N ASN A 372 14.14 27.06 -13.56
CA ASN A 372 15.20 26.27 -14.18
C ASN A 372 15.04 24.76 -13.90
N SER A 373 14.77 23.98 -14.95
CA SER A 373 14.51 22.53 -14.93
C SER A 373 15.62 21.72 -14.25
N PHE A 374 16.86 22.19 -14.26
CA PHE A 374 18.01 21.53 -13.62
C PHE A 374 17.87 21.45 -12.10
N LYS A 375 17.32 22.50 -11.45
CA LYS A 375 17.12 22.49 -9.98
C LYS A 375 16.02 21.54 -9.55
N LEU A 376 14.95 21.43 -10.35
CA LEU A 376 13.89 20.46 -10.10
C LEU A 376 14.37 19.03 -10.31
N ARG A 377 15.19 18.78 -11.33
CA ARG A 377 15.85 17.48 -11.52
C ARG A 377 16.64 17.10 -10.28
N ASN A 378 17.51 17.99 -9.76
CA ASN A 378 18.29 17.67 -8.56
C ASN A 378 17.42 17.49 -7.30
N TYR A 379 16.36 18.29 -7.12
CA TYR A 379 15.46 18.16 -5.97
C TYR A 379 14.74 16.80 -5.94
N TYR A 380 14.25 16.32 -7.09
CA TYR A 380 13.53 15.06 -7.18
C TYR A 380 14.44 13.84 -7.41
N ALA A 381 15.63 14.00 -8.01
CA ALA A 381 16.59 12.91 -8.24
C ALA A 381 17.17 12.34 -6.94
N ILE A 382 17.26 13.14 -5.87
CA ILE A 382 17.67 12.68 -4.53
C ILE A 382 16.74 11.57 -3.99
N ARG A 383 15.56 11.37 -4.59
CA ARG A 383 14.52 10.48 -4.10
C ARG A 383 14.35 9.15 -4.88
N ASN A 384 15.31 8.78 -5.74
CA ASN A 384 15.33 7.53 -6.52
C ASN A 384 14.02 7.25 -7.28
N TYR A 385 13.38 8.29 -7.82
CA TYR A 385 12.19 8.12 -8.65
C TYR A 385 12.56 7.59 -10.04
N ASP A 386 11.69 6.75 -10.60
CA ASP A 386 11.78 6.45 -12.02
C ASP A 386 11.46 7.68 -12.88
N TYR A 387 11.75 7.59 -14.18
CA TYR A 387 11.57 8.72 -15.10
C TYR A 387 10.12 9.22 -15.18
N ASN A 388 9.14 8.30 -15.18
CA ASN A 388 7.72 8.66 -15.31
C ASN A 388 7.21 9.34 -14.03
N GLU A 389 7.59 8.82 -12.86
CA GLU A 389 7.28 9.44 -11.58
C GLU A 389 7.93 10.82 -11.45
N PHE A 390 9.17 10.97 -11.92
CA PHE A 390 9.82 12.28 -12.00
C PHE A 390 9.05 13.26 -12.89
N VAL A 391 8.66 12.85 -14.10
CA VAL A 391 7.91 13.69 -15.03
C VAL A 391 6.57 14.11 -14.43
N ASN A 392 5.83 13.17 -13.83
CA ASN A 392 4.55 13.46 -13.19
C ASN A 392 4.73 14.48 -12.05
N LYS A 393 5.66 14.27 -11.12
CA LYS A 393 5.91 15.21 -10.00
C LYS A 393 6.37 16.57 -10.45
N LYS A 394 7.20 16.62 -11.49
CA LYS A 394 7.63 17.87 -12.11
C LYS A 394 6.41 18.63 -12.63
N ASN A 395 5.53 17.98 -13.39
CA ASN A 395 4.34 18.61 -13.93
C ASN A 395 3.35 19.04 -12.82
N THR A 396 3.15 18.20 -11.80
CA THR A 396 2.34 18.56 -10.62
C THR A 396 2.85 19.82 -9.93
N PHE A 397 4.18 19.94 -9.77
CA PHE A 397 4.77 21.15 -9.21
C PHE A 397 4.47 22.39 -10.07
N TYR A 398 4.66 22.31 -11.39
CA TYR A 398 4.36 23.43 -12.30
C TYR A 398 2.87 23.80 -12.28
N THR A 399 1.97 22.81 -12.22
CA THR A 399 0.53 23.03 -12.05
C THR A 399 0.23 23.94 -10.86
N TYR A 400 0.69 23.56 -9.66
CA TYR A 400 0.42 24.34 -8.45
C TYR A 400 1.21 25.64 -8.37
N PHE A 401 2.42 25.68 -8.92
CA PHE A 401 3.21 26.92 -8.96
C PHE A 401 2.59 27.97 -9.86
N TYR A 402 2.11 27.59 -11.06
CA TYR A 402 1.43 28.51 -11.95
C TYR A 402 0.05 28.91 -11.42
N ASP A 403 -0.68 28.02 -10.75
CA ASP A 403 -1.93 28.41 -10.08
C ASP A 403 -1.66 29.45 -8.97
N LEU A 404 -0.64 29.23 -8.14
CA LEU A 404 -0.20 30.21 -7.16
C LEU A 404 0.14 31.56 -7.81
N LYS A 405 0.96 31.57 -8.88
CA LYS A 405 1.29 32.82 -9.59
C LYS A 405 0.04 33.51 -10.11
N SER A 406 -0.90 32.75 -10.69
CA SER A 406 -2.17 33.28 -11.15
C SER A 406 -2.92 34.02 -10.05
N ARG A 407 -3.07 33.38 -8.88
CA ARG A 407 -3.76 33.97 -7.73
C ARG A 407 -3.02 35.16 -7.13
N LEU A 408 -1.68 35.15 -7.12
CA LEU A 408 -0.87 36.30 -6.69
C LEU A 408 -1.08 37.51 -7.61
N PHE A 409 -1.04 37.32 -8.93
CA PHE A 409 -1.35 38.39 -9.89
C PHE A 409 -2.79 38.90 -9.73
N LYS A 410 -3.75 37.99 -9.54
CA LYS A 410 -5.14 38.35 -9.25
C LYS A 410 -5.26 39.18 -7.96
N GLY A 411 -4.53 38.80 -6.91
CA GLY A 411 -4.50 39.50 -5.62
C GLY A 411 -3.92 40.91 -5.68
N ILE A 412 -3.18 41.25 -6.74
CA ILE A 412 -2.70 42.62 -7.04
C ILE A 412 -3.47 43.27 -8.21
N ASN A 413 -4.65 42.73 -8.55
CA ASN A 413 -5.53 43.21 -9.63
C ASN A 413 -4.93 43.16 -11.06
N ASP A 414 -3.89 42.36 -11.29
CA ASP A 414 -3.33 42.12 -12.63
C ASP A 414 -4.01 40.90 -13.28
N ASN A 415 -5.21 41.11 -13.81
CA ASN A 415 -6.02 40.05 -14.40
C ASN A 415 -5.41 39.45 -15.67
N ASN A 416 -4.58 40.21 -16.41
CA ASN A 416 -3.95 39.73 -17.64
C ASN A 416 -2.90 38.66 -17.33
N ASN A 417 -1.99 38.95 -16.40
CA ASN A 417 -1.01 37.95 -15.96
C ASN A 417 -1.68 36.84 -15.16
N ALA A 418 -2.69 37.14 -14.34
CA ALA A 418 -3.46 36.11 -13.65
C ALA A 418 -4.05 35.08 -14.62
N LEU A 419 -4.68 35.55 -15.70
CA LEU A 419 -5.26 34.69 -16.73
C LEU A 419 -4.18 33.90 -17.50
N LYS A 420 -3.04 34.52 -17.82
CA LYS A 420 -1.90 33.85 -18.44
C LYS A 420 -1.44 32.64 -17.62
N TYR A 421 -1.20 32.84 -16.33
CA TYR A 421 -0.70 31.77 -15.46
C TYR A 421 -1.77 30.72 -15.11
N ALA A 422 -3.04 31.09 -15.03
CA ALA A 422 -4.14 30.12 -14.85
C ALA A 422 -4.20 29.12 -16.01
N LYS A 423 -4.00 29.59 -17.24
CA LYS A 423 -3.95 28.71 -18.42
C LYS A 423 -2.76 27.75 -18.37
N LEU A 424 -1.56 28.25 -18.04
CA LEU A 424 -0.37 27.43 -17.88
C LEU A 424 -0.53 26.36 -16.79
N ALA A 425 -1.19 26.70 -15.67
CA ALA A 425 -1.50 25.74 -14.61
C ALA A 425 -2.33 24.56 -15.14
N VAL A 426 -3.39 24.86 -15.90
CA VAL A 426 -4.27 23.86 -16.51
C VAL A 426 -3.58 23.05 -17.60
N GLU A 427 -2.69 23.66 -18.38
CA GLU A 427 -1.87 22.95 -19.38
C GLU A 427 -0.97 21.90 -18.73
N HIS A 428 -0.25 22.25 -17.66
CA HIS A 428 0.56 21.29 -16.91
C HIS A 428 -0.29 20.23 -16.19
N MET A 429 -1.46 20.62 -15.68
CA MET A 429 -2.37 19.69 -15.01
C MET A 429 -2.80 18.54 -15.94
N LYS A 430 -3.06 18.84 -17.21
CA LYS A 430 -3.40 17.82 -18.24
C LYS A 430 -2.28 16.81 -18.50
N LEU A 431 -1.03 17.13 -18.14
CA LEU A 431 0.14 16.25 -18.28
C LEU A 431 0.38 15.40 -17.01
N THR A 432 -0.59 15.38 -16.11
CA THR A 432 -0.58 14.62 -14.86
C THR A 432 -1.89 13.88 -14.71
N ASP A 433 -1.96 12.95 -13.76
CA ASP A 433 -3.23 12.33 -13.34
C ASP A 433 -4.07 13.26 -12.43
N ASN A 434 -3.66 14.54 -12.27
CA ASN A 434 -4.35 15.50 -11.43
C ASN A 434 -5.57 16.09 -12.14
N ASP A 435 -6.65 16.24 -11.40
CA ASP A 435 -7.93 16.65 -11.93
C ASP A 435 -8.65 17.71 -11.05
N ASP A 436 -7.87 18.35 -10.18
CA ASP A 436 -8.19 19.38 -9.19
C ASP A 436 -9.11 20.49 -9.74
N THR A 437 -10.33 20.55 -9.19
CA THR A 437 -11.35 21.52 -9.61
C THR A 437 -11.01 22.93 -9.17
N ASP A 438 -10.26 23.13 -8.08
CA ASP A 438 -9.96 24.46 -7.55
C ASP A 438 -9.10 25.28 -8.52
N ILE A 439 -8.26 24.61 -9.31
CA ILE A 439 -7.45 25.21 -10.38
C ILE A 439 -8.35 25.62 -11.55
N LEU A 440 -9.33 24.77 -11.89
CA LEU A 440 -10.32 25.09 -12.93
C LEU A 440 -11.23 26.25 -12.48
N ASP A 441 -11.58 26.32 -11.20
CA ASP A 441 -12.40 27.41 -10.64
C ASP A 441 -11.69 28.76 -10.70
N ASN A 442 -10.38 28.78 -10.43
CA ASN A 442 -9.58 29.98 -10.60
C ASN A 442 -9.60 30.47 -12.06
N LEU A 443 -9.39 29.56 -13.02
CA LEU A 443 -9.45 29.89 -14.45
C LEU A 443 -10.87 30.32 -14.88
N ALA A 444 -11.92 29.63 -14.44
CA ALA A 444 -13.31 29.96 -14.76
C ALA A 444 -13.69 31.34 -14.23
N SER A 445 -13.28 31.65 -12.99
CA SER A 445 -13.46 32.96 -12.38
C SER A 445 -12.75 34.05 -13.17
N LEU A 446 -11.50 33.81 -13.61
CA LEU A 446 -10.73 34.76 -14.40
C LEU A 446 -11.34 34.97 -15.79
N PHE A 447 -11.84 33.92 -16.45
CA PHE A 447 -12.61 34.07 -17.68
C PHE A 447 -13.83 34.96 -17.47
N PHE A 448 -14.56 34.75 -16.37
CA PHE A 448 -15.74 35.56 -16.06
C PHE A 448 -15.37 37.04 -15.84
N THR A 449 -14.38 37.31 -14.99
CA THR A 449 -13.97 38.69 -14.67
C THR A 449 -13.29 39.41 -15.83
N THR A 450 -12.76 38.69 -16.82
CA THR A 450 -12.15 39.26 -18.04
C THR A 450 -13.12 39.34 -19.23
N GLY A 451 -14.42 39.10 -19.00
CA GLY A 451 -15.45 39.19 -20.04
C GLY A 451 -15.51 38.00 -21.00
N LYS A 452 -14.73 36.95 -20.77
CA LYS A 452 -14.74 35.69 -21.54
C LYS A 452 -15.85 34.77 -21.07
N ASN A 453 -17.08 35.28 -21.16
CA ASN A 453 -18.28 34.68 -20.58
C ASN A 453 -18.57 33.25 -21.09
N ASN A 454 -18.37 32.99 -22.38
CA ASN A 454 -18.58 31.67 -22.95
C ASN A 454 -17.59 30.63 -22.41
N ASP A 455 -16.32 31.01 -22.29
CA ASP A 455 -15.27 30.15 -21.73
C ASP A 455 -15.54 29.88 -20.23
N ALA A 456 -15.90 30.93 -19.48
CA ALA A 456 -16.27 30.83 -18.07
C ALA A 456 -17.44 29.87 -17.85
N LYS A 457 -18.52 30.03 -18.64
CA LYS A 457 -19.71 29.19 -18.57
C LYS A 457 -19.42 27.74 -18.96
N SER A 458 -18.69 27.52 -20.05
CA SER A 458 -18.30 26.18 -20.51
C SER A 458 -17.46 25.45 -19.46
N LEU A 459 -16.49 26.16 -18.87
CA LEU A 459 -15.62 25.60 -17.84
C LEU A 459 -16.39 25.36 -16.53
N ALA A 460 -17.27 26.27 -16.12
CA ALA A 460 -18.12 26.09 -14.95
C ALA A 460 -19.00 24.84 -15.07
N PHE A 461 -19.63 24.58 -16.24
CA PHE A 461 -20.36 23.33 -16.43
C PHE A 461 -19.48 22.08 -16.41
N LYS A 462 -18.23 22.17 -16.92
CA LYS A 462 -17.26 21.08 -16.80
C LYS A 462 -16.92 20.79 -15.35
N ILE A 463 -16.73 21.82 -14.53
CA ILE A 463 -16.48 21.69 -13.08
C ILE A 463 -17.69 21.06 -12.40
N LEU A 464 -18.90 21.55 -12.69
CA LEU A 464 -20.14 21.01 -12.12
C LEU A 464 -20.43 19.56 -12.54
N THR A 465 -19.88 19.10 -13.67
CA THR A 465 -19.95 17.68 -14.05
C THR A 465 -19.12 16.80 -13.11
N LYS A 466 -18.05 17.36 -12.50
CA LYS A 466 -17.20 16.66 -11.52
C LYS A 466 -17.63 16.89 -10.08
N SER A 467 -17.95 18.13 -9.74
CA SER A 467 -18.38 18.58 -8.41
C SER A 467 -19.70 19.36 -8.55
N PRO A 468 -20.85 18.67 -8.59
CA PRO A 468 -22.15 19.32 -8.80
C PRO A 468 -22.52 20.37 -7.74
N SER A 469 -21.86 20.33 -6.58
CA SER A 469 -22.03 21.28 -5.48
C SER A 469 -21.00 22.40 -5.45
N ASP A 470 -20.13 22.50 -6.45
CA ASP A 470 -19.11 23.55 -6.47
C ASP A 470 -19.75 24.95 -6.41
N SER A 471 -19.33 25.74 -5.41
CA SER A 471 -19.95 27.03 -5.13
C SER A 471 -19.55 28.12 -6.12
N ILE A 472 -18.30 28.07 -6.61
CA ILE A 472 -17.75 29.05 -7.56
C ILE A 472 -18.41 28.84 -8.91
N ALA A 473 -18.40 27.61 -9.42
CA ALA A 473 -19.02 27.27 -10.69
C ALA A 473 -20.54 27.53 -10.67
N ARG A 474 -21.26 27.20 -9.58
CA ARG A 474 -22.68 27.56 -9.41
C ARG A 474 -22.91 29.06 -9.45
N ASN A 475 -22.07 29.83 -8.75
CA ASN A 475 -22.16 31.29 -8.74
C ASN A 475 -21.94 31.86 -10.15
N ILE A 476 -20.95 31.38 -10.90
CA ILE A 476 -20.72 31.76 -12.30
C ILE A 476 -21.96 31.46 -13.16
N ILE A 477 -22.51 30.25 -13.08
CA ILE A 477 -23.73 29.89 -13.84
C ILE A 477 -24.92 30.77 -13.46
N SER A 478 -25.05 31.16 -12.19
CA SER A 478 -26.14 32.03 -11.72
C SER A 478 -26.14 33.43 -12.34
N LYS A 479 -25.02 33.87 -12.90
CA LYS A 479 -24.93 35.14 -13.63
C LYS A 479 -25.51 35.08 -15.04
N PHE A 480 -25.73 33.87 -15.56
CA PHE A 480 -26.22 33.64 -16.93
C PHE A 480 -27.68 33.18 -16.99
N TYR A 481 -28.28 32.82 -15.86
CA TYR A 481 -29.62 32.23 -15.82
C TYR A 481 -30.44 32.75 -14.64
N PRO A 482 -31.78 32.81 -14.77
CA PRO A 482 -32.67 33.17 -13.66
C PRO A 482 -32.51 32.22 -12.47
N LYS A 483 -32.48 32.77 -11.25
CA LYS A 483 -32.32 32.00 -10.01
C LYS A 483 -33.38 30.90 -9.85
N SER A 484 -34.61 31.14 -10.29
CA SER A 484 -35.73 30.20 -10.17
C SER A 484 -35.52 28.86 -10.89
N ASN A 485 -34.68 28.83 -11.94
CA ASN A 485 -34.52 27.65 -12.80
C ASN A 485 -33.10 27.07 -12.78
N ILE A 486 -32.21 27.59 -11.94
CA ILE A 486 -30.76 27.32 -12.06
C ILE A 486 -30.42 25.84 -11.84
N ASP A 487 -31.00 25.17 -10.85
CA ASP A 487 -30.71 23.77 -10.56
C ASP A 487 -31.22 22.85 -11.68
N SER A 488 -32.37 23.16 -12.26
CA SER A 488 -32.92 22.42 -13.41
C SER A 488 -31.98 22.51 -14.62
N ILE A 489 -31.49 23.71 -14.93
CA ILE A 489 -30.57 23.97 -16.04
C ILE A 489 -29.23 23.28 -15.80
N ILE A 490 -28.66 23.42 -14.61
CA ILE A 490 -27.40 22.76 -14.22
C ILE A 490 -27.55 21.25 -14.35
N ASN A 491 -28.62 20.66 -13.80
CA ASN A 491 -28.85 19.23 -13.88
C ASN A 491 -29.04 18.76 -15.33
N SER A 492 -29.76 19.52 -16.16
CA SER A 492 -29.94 19.20 -17.58
C SER A 492 -28.62 19.19 -18.35
N GLU A 493 -27.79 20.21 -18.17
CA GLU A 493 -26.50 20.32 -18.87
C GLU A 493 -25.48 19.29 -18.36
N ILE A 494 -25.40 19.06 -17.04
CA ILE A 494 -24.58 17.97 -16.49
C ILE A 494 -25.05 16.62 -17.06
N ASN A 495 -26.36 16.37 -17.08
CA ASN A 495 -26.91 15.14 -17.64
C ASN A 495 -26.51 14.94 -19.10
N LYS A 496 -26.56 15.99 -19.91
CA LYS A 496 -26.11 15.97 -21.31
C LYS A 496 -24.62 15.62 -21.41
N ARG A 497 -23.77 16.23 -20.58
CA ARG A 497 -22.32 15.98 -20.56
C ARG A 497 -21.96 14.59 -20.05
N LEU A 498 -22.62 14.11 -19.01
CA LEU A 498 -22.43 12.77 -18.46
C LEU A 498 -22.84 11.69 -19.47
N LYS A 499 -23.86 11.90 -20.29
CA LYS A 499 -24.21 10.99 -21.38
C LYS A 499 -23.09 10.88 -22.42
N VAL A 500 -22.45 12.00 -22.76
CA VAL A 500 -21.31 12.05 -23.70
C VAL A 500 -20.06 11.37 -23.12
N ASN A 501 -19.85 11.43 -21.80
CA ASN A 501 -18.66 10.91 -21.12
C ASN A 501 -18.83 9.47 -20.61
N THR A 502 -19.73 8.68 -21.21
CA THR A 502 -19.92 7.28 -20.84
C THR A 502 -18.75 6.43 -21.33
N LEU A 503 -18.26 5.51 -20.50
CA LEU A 503 -17.20 4.57 -20.89
C LEU A 503 -17.71 3.51 -21.87
N ASN A 504 -18.95 3.05 -21.68
CA ASN A 504 -19.59 2.01 -22.47
C ASN A 504 -18.73 0.75 -22.68
N ILE A 505 -18.05 0.31 -21.62
CA ILE A 505 -17.18 -0.88 -21.64
C ILE A 505 -17.98 -2.06 -21.10
N LYS A 506 -17.98 -3.21 -21.79
CA LYS A 506 -18.64 -4.41 -21.29
C LYS A 506 -18.04 -4.79 -19.92
N ALA A 507 -18.88 -4.91 -18.90
CA ALA A 507 -18.41 -5.24 -17.56
C ALA A 507 -18.13 -6.74 -17.46
N ASP A 508 -16.90 -7.08 -17.07
CA ASP A 508 -16.52 -8.46 -16.80
C ASP A 508 -17.31 -9.02 -15.60
N ASN A 509 -17.66 -10.29 -15.73
CA ASN A 509 -18.49 -10.97 -14.74
C ASN A 509 -17.69 -11.24 -13.46
N PHE A 510 -18.38 -11.20 -12.32
CA PHE A 510 -17.81 -11.56 -11.03
C PHE A 510 -18.86 -12.21 -10.14
N THR A 511 -18.40 -12.93 -9.13
CA THR A 511 -19.22 -13.41 -8.01
C THR A 511 -18.53 -13.03 -6.70
N ILE A 512 -19.29 -12.48 -5.76
CA ILE A 512 -18.77 -12.04 -4.47
C ILE A 512 -19.78 -12.26 -3.34
N LYS A 513 -19.28 -12.55 -2.13
CA LYS A 513 -20.09 -12.79 -0.94
C LYS A 513 -20.04 -11.60 0.01
N SER A 514 -21.19 -11.23 0.56
CA SER A 514 -21.30 -10.20 1.60
C SER A 514 -21.04 -10.77 3.00
N ILE A 515 -20.70 -9.89 3.94
CA ILE A 515 -20.53 -10.24 5.36
C ILE A 515 -21.83 -10.77 6.00
N ASN A 516 -22.99 -10.43 5.40
CA ASN A 516 -24.30 -10.94 5.82
C ASN A 516 -24.66 -12.28 5.13
N GLY A 517 -23.71 -12.91 4.43
CA GLY A 517 -23.88 -14.22 3.81
C GLY A 517 -24.51 -14.22 2.41
N LYS A 518 -24.99 -13.08 1.91
CA LYS A 518 -25.60 -12.98 0.57
C LYS A 518 -24.54 -13.01 -0.52
N THR A 519 -24.78 -13.82 -1.56
CA THR A 519 -23.89 -13.89 -2.73
C THR A 519 -24.46 -13.06 -3.87
N PHE A 520 -23.63 -12.24 -4.49
CA PHE A 520 -23.94 -11.40 -5.63
C PHE A 520 -23.13 -11.86 -6.83
N SER A 521 -23.77 -11.98 -7.99
CA SER A 521 -23.11 -12.25 -9.26
C SER A 521 -23.60 -11.24 -10.28
N LEU A 522 -22.70 -10.63 -11.04
CA LEU A 522 -23.05 -9.55 -11.95
C LEU A 522 -24.08 -9.98 -13.01
N ASP A 523 -23.97 -11.19 -13.53
CA ASP A 523 -24.95 -11.73 -14.48
C ASP A 523 -26.35 -11.89 -13.88
N LYS A 524 -26.46 -12.19 -12.58
CA LYS A 524 -27.74 -12.25 -11.86
C LYS A 524 -28.28 -10.86 -11.49
N LEU A 525 -27.48 -9.80 -11.70
CA LEU A 525 -27.87 -8.41 -11.44
C LEU A 525 -28.25 -7.65 -12.72
N ARG A 526 -28.28 -8.32 -13.88
CA ARG A 526 -28.81 -7.74 -15.13
C ARG A 526 -30.23 -7.20 -14.91
N GLY A 527 -30.55 -6.11 -15.60
CA GLY A 527 -31.78 -5.34 -15.36
C GLY A 527 -31.67 -4.29 -14.24
N LYS A 528 -30.63 -4.35 -13.41
CA LYS A 528 -30.37 -3.37 -12.34
C LYS A 528 -29.12 -2.55 -12.64
N VAL A 529 -29.09 -1.32 -12.13
CA VAL A 529 -27.86 -0.54 -12.05
C VAL A 529 -27.04 -1.08 -10.88
N VAL A 530 -25.74 -1.34 -11.07
CA VAL A 530 -24.86 -1.86 -10.02
C VAL A 530 -23.77 -0.83 -9.72
N VAL A 531 -23.65 -0.44 -8.46
CA VAL A 531 -22.64 0.49 -7.96
C VAL A 531 -21.64 -0.28 -7.11
N LEU A 532 -20.40 -0.36 -7.58
CA LEU A 532 -19.29 -0.97 -6.87
C LEU A 532 -18.47 0.13 -6.19
N ASN A 533 -18.18 -0.02 -4.91
CA ASN A 533 -17.24 0.82 -4.18
C ASN A 533 -16.09 -0.04 -3.63
N PHE A 534 -14.86 0.23 -4.05
CA PHE A 534 -13.66 -0.46 -3.58
C PHE A 534 -13.03 0.33 -2.44
N TRP A 535 -12.81 -0.31 -1.28
CA TRP A 535 -12.41 0.39 -0.05
C TRP A 535 -11.64 -0.50 0.93
N ALA A 536 -11.10 0.10 1.99
CA ALA A 536 -10.46 -0.62 3.10
C ALA A 536 -10.59 0.14 4.45
N THR A 537 -10.54 -0.59 5.56
CA THR A 537 -10.62 -0.08 6.94
C THR A 537 -9.46 0.84 7.33
N TRP A 538 -8.29 0.62 6.73
CA TRP A 538 -7.09 1.45 6.96
C TRP A 538 -7.04 2.69 6.04
N CYS A 539 -7.89 2.75 5.02
CA CYS A 539 -7.90 3.83 4.04
C CYS A 539 -8.50 5.11 4.63
N GLY A 540 -7.65 6.12 4.87
CA GLY A 540 -8.06 7.43 5.39
C GLY A 540 -9.16 8.11 4.56
N PRO A 541 -8.98 8.29 3.23
CA PRO A 541 -9.99 8.90 2.37
C PRO A 541 -11.32 8.13 2.32
N CYS A 542 -11.28 6.80 2.26
CA CYS A 542 -12.48 5.95 2.27
C CYS A 542 -13.34 6.20 3.52
N LYS A 543 -12.70 6.30 4.70
CA LYS A 543 -13.41 6.60 5.96
C LYS A 543 -14.10 7.96 5.96
N HIS A 544 -13.53 8.96 5.28
CA HIS A 544 -14.17 10.27 5.14
C HIS A 544 -15.37 10.20 4.20
N GLU A 545 -15.34 9.35 3.16
CA GLU A 545 -16.40 9.22 2.17
C GLU A 545 -17.64 8.47 2.68
N ILE A 546 -17.44 7.40 3.48
CA ILE A 546 -18.50 6.46 3.91
C ILE A 546 -19.77 7.16 4.44
N PRO A 547 -19.71 8.19 5.32
CA PRO A 547 -20.91 8.86 5.84
C PRO A 547 -21.78 9.52 4.75
N TYR A 548 -21.17 9.92 3.64
CA TYR A 548 -21.85 10.61 2.54
C TYR A 548 -22.46 9.58 1.56
N ILE A 549 -21.66 8.64 1.07
CA ILE A 549 -22.13 7.63 0.10
C ILE A 549 -23.14 6.65 0.72
N SER A 550 -23.08 6.42 2.04
CA SER A 550 -24.06 5.57 2.74
C SER A 550 -25.48 6.13 2.72
N LYS A 551 -25.69 7.37 2.27
CA LYS A 551 -27.03 7.94 2.06
C LYS A 551 -27.67 7.44 0.75
N LEU A 552 -26.86 7.08 -0.25
CA LEU A 552 -27.33 6.73 -1.60
C LEU A 552 -28.30 5.54 -1.65
N PRO A 553 -28.09 4.42 -0.93
CA PRO A 553 -29.03 3.30 -0.97
C PRO A 553 -30.45 3.67 -0.54
N GLY A 554 -30.61 4.69 0.32
CA GLY A 554 -31.92 5.17 0.75
C GLY A 554 -32.65 6.02 -0.30
N LEU A 555 -31.98 6.44 -1.38
CA LEU A 555 -32.55 7.27 -2.45
C LEU A 555 -33.10 6.46 -3.63
N PHE A 556 -32.82 5.15 -3.68
CA PHE A 556 -33.16 4.30 -4.81
C PHE A 556 -33.79 2.99 -4.35
N SER A 557 -34.78 2.48 -5.10
CA SER A 557 -35.31 1.14 -4.86
C SER A 557 -34.26 0.07 -5.12
N SER A 558 -34.17 -0.92 -4.22
CA SER A 558 -33.32 -2.11 -4.38
C SER A 558 -33.69 -2.98 -5.58
N ASP A 559 -34.87 -2.79 -6.15
CA ASP A 559 -35.28 -3.45 -7.39
C ASP A 559 -34.58 -2.86 -8.61
N ASN A 560 -34.18 -1.60 -8.52
CA ASN A 560 -33.58 -0.85 -9.62
C ASN A 560 -32.06 -0.68 -9.48
N VAL A 561 -31.54 -0.61 -8.24
CA VAL A 561 -30.13 -0.33 -7.97
C VAL A 561 -29.58 -1.24 -6.88
N ILE A 562 -28.37 -1.77 -7.09
CA ILE A 562 -27.62 -2.57 -6.12
C ILE A 562 -26.29 -1.89 -5.79
N PHE A 563 -26.05 -1.67 -4.50
CA PHE A 563 -24.83 -1.09 -3.99
C PHE A 563 -23.97 -2.17 -3.32
N LEU A 564 -22.75 -2.39 -3.82
CA LEU A 564 -21.78 -3.36 -3.29
C LEU A 564 -20.51 -2.61 -2.83
N ALA A 565 -20.12 -2.79 -1.58
CA ALA A 565 -18.88 -2.24 -1.03
C ALA A 565 -17.85 -3.36 -0.91
N ILE A 566 -16.86 -3.37 -1.80
CA ILE A 566 -15.89 -4.44 -2.00
C ILE A 566 -14.59 -4.11 -1.24
N SER A 567 -14.18 -5.00 -0.35
CA SER A 567 -12.88 -4.95 0.31
C SER A 567 -12.15 -6.28 0.14
N ASP A 568 -10.82 -6.21 0.00
CA ASP A 568 -9.92 -7.35 -0.02
C ASP A 568 -9.59 -7.89 1.39
N GLU A 569 -10.01 -7.17 2.44
CA GLU A 569 -9.81 -7.56 3.82
C GLU A 569 -10.70 -8.75 4.24
N ASP A 570 -10.33 -9.38 5.34
CA ASP A 570 -11.09 -10.49 5.90
C ASP A 570 -12.42 -10.00 6.52
N SER A 571 -13.42 -10.89 6.53
CA SER A 571 -14.76 -10.55 7.02
C SER A 571 -14.77 -10.15 8.50
N THR A 572 -13.86 -10.66 9.33
CA THR A 572 -13.84 -10.34 10.77
C THR A 572 -13.39 -8.90 11.02
N ARG A 573 -12.36 -8.46 10.31
CA ARG A 573 -11.85 -7.09 10.36
C ARG A 573 -12.87 -6.10 9.81
N ILE A 574 -13.48 -6.43 8.68
CA ILE A 574 -14.55 -5.61 8.08
C ILE A 574 -15.75 -5.51 9.03
N ALA A 575 -16.22 -6.64 9.58
CA ALA A 575 -17.36 -6.68 10.51
C ALA A 575 -17.12 -5.81 11.74
N LYS A 576 -15.91 -5.86 12.33
CA LYS A 576 -15.55 -5.01 13.47
C LYS A 576 -15.55 -3.53 13.11
N PHE A 577 -15.10 -3.18 11.91
CA PHE A 577 -15.09 -1.79 11.45
C PHE A 577 -16.51 -1.24 11.24
N VAL A 578 -17.38 -1.97 10.52
CA VAL A 578 -18.73 -1.49 10.18
C VAL A 578 -19.66 -1.36 11.39
N GLN A 579 -19.36 -2.03 12.51
CA GLN A 579 -20.05 -1.81 13.78
C GLN A 579 -19.91 -0.37 14.30
N THR A 580 -18.76 0.26 14.05
CA THR A 580 -18.47 1.64 14.49
C THR A 580 -18.63 2.67 13.38
N HIS A 581 -18.66 2.23 12.12
CA HIS A 581 -18.80 3.07 10.93
C HIS A 581 -19.88 2.46 10.02
N PRO A 582 -21.18 2.74 10.26
CA PRO A 582 -22.26 2.13 9.51
C PRO A 582 -22.15 2.40 8.01
N PHE A 583 -21.91 1.34 7.23
CA PHE A 583 -21.85 1.40 5.77
C PHE A 583 -23.08 0.72 5.19
N LYS A 584 -24.02 1.51 4.63
CA LYS A 584 -25.32 1.00 4.15
C LYS A 584 -25.27 0.23 2.82
N TYR A 585 -24.08 0.02 2.26
CA TYR A 585 -23.90 -0.82 1.08
C TYR A 585 -23.93 -2.31 1.48
N ASN A 586 -24.11 -3.20 0.51
CA ASN A 586 -23.84 -4.62 0.76
C ASN A 586 -22.33 -4.82 0.88
N VAL A 587 -21.84 -4.89 2.11
CA VAL A 587 -20.41 -4.99 2.38
C VAL A 587 -19.90 -6.40 2.07
N CYS A 588 -18.93 -6.48 1.18
CA CYS A 588 -18.36 -7.69 0.61
C CYS A 588 -16.87 -7.82 0.96
N PHE A 589 -16.42 -9.06 1.15
CA PHE A 589 -15.06 -9.41 1.59
C PHE A 589 -14.39 -10.35 0.57
N LYS A 590 -13.08 -10.58 0.69
CA LYS A 590 -12.28 -11.34 -0.30
C LYS A 590 -12.44 -10.77 -1.73
N GLY A 591 -12.45 -9.44 -1.82
CA GLY A 591 -12.65 -8.70 -3.06
C GLY A 591 -11.47 -8.68 -4.03
N ASN A 592 -10.34 -9.33 -3.71
CA ASN A 592 -9.09 -9.27 -4.49
C ASN A 592 -9.30 -9.62 -5.98
N LYS A 593 -10.05 -10.69 -6.29
CA LYS A 593 -10.36 -11.07 -7.67
C LYS A 593 -11.18 -10.00 -8.39
N VAL A 594 -12.16 -9.39 -7.70
CA VAL A 594 -12.99 -8.34 -8.29
C VAL A 594 -12.17 -7.06 -8.51
N SER A 595 -11.27 -6.73 -7.59
CA SER A 595 -10.33 -5.62 -7.73
C SER A 595 -9.40 -5.80 -8.93
N GLU A 596 -8.93 -7.03 -9.18
CA GLU A 596 -8.11 -7.36 -10.33
C GLU A 596 -8.89 -7.25 -11.65
N ILE A 597 -10.08 -7.85 -11.72
CA ILE A 597 -10.98 -7.78 -12.89
C ILE A 597 -11.22 -6.33 -13.34
N TYR A 598 -11.46 -5.42 -12.39
CA TYR A 598 -11.72 -4.01 -12.70
C TYR A 598 -10.47 -3.11 -12.69
N ASN A 599 -9.27 -3.69 -12.59
CA ASN A 599 -7.98 -3.01 -12.58
C ASN A 599 -7.95 -1.85 -11.56
N ILE A 600 -8.24 -2.18 -10.29
CA ILE A 600 -8.30 -1.23 -9.19
C ILE A 600 -6.89 -1.00 -8.64
N LYS A 601 -6.35 0.20 -8.90
CA LYS A 601 -4.99 0.59 -8.49
C LYS A 601 -4.96 1.54 -7.28
N ALA A 602 -6.10 2.12 -6.93
CA ALA A 602 -6.25 3.08 -5.83
C ALA A 602 -7.64 2.96 -5.20
N ILE A 603 -7.75 3.36 -3.93
CA ILE A 603 -9.01 3.38 -3.18
C ILE A 603 -9.21 4.74 -2.49
N PRO A 604 -10.47 5.24 -2.37
CA PRO A 604 -11.69 4.60 -2.87
C PRO A 604 -11.76 4.63 -4.40
N THR A 605 -12.40 3.63 -5.00
CA THR A 605 -12.77 3.66 -6.43
C THR A 605 -14.24 3.27 -6.56
N HIS A 606 -14.99 4.00 -7.36
CA HIS A 606 -16.39 3.70 -7.67
C HIS A 606 -16.54 3.29 -9.11
N ILE A 607 -17.32 2.25 -9.38
CA ILE A 607 -17.70 1.81 -10.72
C ILE A 607 -19.22 1.72 -10.79
N ILE A 608 -19.81 2.30 -11.82
CA ILE A 608 -21.25 2.25 -12.06
C ILE A 608 -21.52 1.47 -13.35
N ILE A 609 -22.25 0.38 -13.21
CA ILE A 609 -22.61 -0.55 -14.27
C ILE A 609 -24.10 -0.37 -14.55
N ASP A 610 -24.47 -0.26 -15.82
CA ASP A 610 -25.86 -0.10 -16.24
C ASP A 610 -26.65 -1.42 -16.21
N LYS A 611 -27.96 -1.32 -16.51
CA LYS A 611 -28.90 -2.46 -16.56
C LYS A 611 -28.50 -3.53 -17.58
N LYS A 612 -27.71 -3.18 -18.60
CA LYS A 612 -27.25 -4.09 -19.66
C LYS A 612 -25.93 -4.78 -19.30
N GLY A 613 -25.27 -4.34 -18.23
CA GLY A 613 -23.98 -4.89 -17.83
C GLY A 613 -22.78 -4.19 -18.43
N TYR A 614 -22.89 -2.91 -18.76
CA TYR A 614 -21.77 -2.09 -19.23
C TYR A 614 -21.33 -1.14 -18.14
N VAL A 615 -20.03 -1.05 -17.90
CA VAL A 615 -19.41 0.00 -17.10
C VAL A 615 -19.64 1.32 -17.85
N GLN A 616 -20.41 2.22 -17.22
CA GLN A 616 -20.68 3.54 -17.78
C GLN A 616 -19.82 4.62 -17.12
N TYR A 617 -19.52 4.48 -15.82
CA TYR A 617 -18.74 5.47 -15.06
C TYR A 617 -17.72 4.79 -14.14
N LYS A 618 -16.54 5.43 -13.99
CA LYS A 618 -15.48 5.05 -13.05
C LYS A 618 -14.92 6.30 -12.40
N HIS A 619 -14.87 6.35 -11.07
CA HIS A 619 -14.29 7.44 -10.29
C HIS A 619 -13.21 6.91 -9.37
N ILE A 620 -12.03 7.52 -9.37
CA ILE A 620 -10.87 7.10 -8.57
C ILE A 620 -10.55 8.20 -7.56
N GLY A 621 -10.37 7.83 -6.30
CA GLY A 621 -10.13 8.73 -5.19
C GLY A 621 -11.42 9.31 -4.59
N TYR A 622 -11.26 9.96 -3.44
CA TYR A 622 -12.31 10.72 -2.77
C TYR A 622 -12.21 12.19 -3.16
N ILE A 623 -13.33 12.77 -3.59
CA ILE A 623 -13.52 14.21 -3.71
C ILE A 623 -14.78 14.60 -2.91
N PRO A 624 -14.77 15.70 -2.14
CA PRO A 624 -15.97 16.18 -1.46
C PRO A 624 -17.15 16.34 -2.42
N GLY A 625 -18.31 15.76 -2.08
CA GLY A 625 -19.52 15.84 -2.90
C GLY A 625 -19.65 14.78 -4.00
N ILE A 626 -18.74 13.81 -4.07
CA ILE A 626 -18.78 12.69 -5.04
C ILE A 626 -20.11 11.92 -5.00
N GLU A 627 -20.75 11.82 -3.83
CA GLU A 627 -22.05 11.15 -3.68
C GLU A 627 -23.13 11.76 -4.56
N LYS A 628 -23.11 13.08 -4.77
CA LYS A 628 -24.08 13.77 -5.64
C LYS A 628 -23.87 13.44 -7.10
N LYS A 629 -22.60 13.31 -7.52
CA LYS A 629 -22.25 12.91 -8.88
C LYS A 629 -22.72 11.48 -9.16
N ILE A 630 -22.41 10.55 -8.24
CA ILE A 630 -22.86 9.16 -8.32
C ILE A 630 -24.40 9.09 -8.35
N GLU A 631 -25.10 9.87 -7.52
CA GLU A 631 -26.57 9.95 -7.54
C GLU A 631 -27.11 10.36 -8.91
N MET A 632 -26.53 11.38 -9.54
CA MET A 632 -26.94 11.86 -10.87
C MET A 632 -26.69 10.81 -11.94
N GLU A 633 -25.53 10.15 -11.91
CA GLU A 633 -25.17 9.08 -12.85
C GLU A 633 -26.11 7.88 -12.73
N ILE A 634 -26.47 7.47 -11.51
CA ILE A 634 -27.47 6.41 -11.29
C ILE A 634 -28.83 6.85 -11.89
N LYS A 635 -29.29 8.08 -11.61
CA LYS A 635 -30.55 8.59 -12.18
C LYS A 635 -30.55 8.61 -13.71
N LEU A 636 -29.40 8.81 -14.34
CA LEU A 636 -29.27 8.75 -15.80
C LEU A 636 -29.44 7.34 -16.35
N LEU A 637 -28.93 6.33 -15.65
CA LEU A 637 -29.01 4.91 -16.06
C LEU A 637 -30.35 4.25 -15.70
N LEU A 638 -31.15 4.91 -14.86
CA LEU A 638 -32.50 4.46 -14.52
C LEU A 638 -33.57 4.87 -15.53
N LYS A 639 -33.35 6.00 -16.22
CA LYS A 639 -34.17 6.44 -17.37
C LYS A 639 -33.98 5.47 -18.54
#